data_AF-A0A2A7SAW3-F1
#
_entry.id   AF-A0A2A7SAW3-F1
#
_cell.length_a   1.000
_cell.length_b   1.000
_cell.length_c   1.000
_cell.angle_alpha   90.00
_cell.angle_beta   90.00
_cell.angle_gamma   90.00
#
_symmetry.space_group_name_H-M   'P 1'
#
loop_
_entity.id
_entity.type
_entity.pdbx_description
1 polymer ?
#
loop_
_entity_poly.entity_id
_entity_poly.type
_entity_poly.pdbx_seq_one_letter_code
_entity_poly.pdbx_strand_id
1 'polypeptide(L)'
;MKKNHALPGSTGRVVQILITFILLLASLDIHASGDCSALYASSGAIPGSRTCELTVASRTPGGMANYACINDIEAISAWCAAAVQEPAPPEPEATCPVADPVYPGSGAVTLAASDFVSGDELPMVFTRTYVSNRVANGGGAMGAGWSHNWQRRLDVSKADDGQAARVVAYREDGEPVTFQGAAGQWRASGFTGLALARNASGWLLTDLHTETVESYSAQGRMLYDETLTRVRRTLSYDASGLLTHVVQHAAGSAEEYWDVTLKLGYDGQRRLSSLTDPLGRVTRYAYDANNNLSSVTWPDNSVYRYVYEDSRFKHALTGEIDEVGARIATWTYDDKGRAVSVNHPDSTRDVQFVYRPGSTTIVGSGQTTTLNMASIGGVLRPTTSTSTAGNASSTWDASGRLVKDIAADGGTSEYRYDEAGRPVSATVTNRSGSSVTSIRYADATSLRPSMIASPNLIQAFTYNSAGATASISETPTTDATGANGFAAPKVPGTVATVYALGYTDMNRLDKVVESNQGNVLRRWYVIRDHGGNAYEIQGANASHFDATSVTQRDAAHRALVGRNPTGEFKIRYDLRGRIDRFTFKQYARFDPKGTQRLFKVAFEFAPNGRVISRTGTVASSNDIYRRDDGPDLPISQEEINQWIDNYNHGDSPIAPQADLLGTGTLAGHGSIPMSTVCHDCHFVAGLPESRARWIGGAARGIAFVWRLLKNPAIRYGIGQGAKKAAEKLERAKAKCKPAATAEVEGIPPGRIKSMYVEKTEGFGVTNIITDVPKSEFGANLLKDGWTKTLSTNGKVEIFTKNGAKYSVREYSKTGPPTAEFTPRGAGKYTLKIRLPKS
;
A
#
# COMPACT_ATOMS: atom_id res chain seq x y z
N MET A 1 16.72 -97.99 -59.07
CA MET A 1 17.39 -96.73 -58.68
C MET A 1 16.42 -95.88 -57.88
N LYS A 2 16.85 -95.45 -56.68
CA LYS A 2 16.52 -94.24 -55.88
C LYS A 2 15.10 -93.65 -55.94
N LYS A 3 14.47 -93.21 -54.85
CA LYS A 3 14.59 -93.36 -53.39
C LYS A 3 13.33 -92.68 -52.82
N ASN A 4 12.71 -93.28 -51.81
CA ASN A 4 11.60 -92.72 -51.03
C ASN A 4 11.94 -91.38 -50.37
N HIS A 5 10.92 -90.52 -50.14
CA HIS A 5 10.53 -90.04 -48.81
C HIS A 5 9.16 -89.33 -48.85
N ALA A 6 8.44 -89.41 -47.73
CA ALA A 6 7.03 -89.07 -47.52
C ALA A 6 6.81 -87.69 -46.85
N LEU A 7 5.65 -87.06 -47.17
CA LEU A 7 4.77 -86.08 -46.43
C LEU A 7 5.42 -84.83 -45.77
N PRO A 8 4.71 -83.68 -45.53
CA PRO A 8 3.27 -83.48 -45.20
C PRO A 8 2.62 -82.30 -45.99
N GLY A 9 1.36 -81.85 -45.89
CA GLY A 9 0.24 -81.99 -44.96
C GLY A 9 -0.51 -80.63 -45.00
N SER A 10 -1.74 -80.60 -45.52
CA SER A 10 -2.52 -79.39 -45.85
C SER A 10 -3.06 -78.60 -44.64
N THR A 11 -2.60 -78.93 -43.43
CA THR A 11 -2.96 -78.26 -42.17
C THR A 11 -2.11 -77.01 -41.87
N GLY A 12 -1.01 -76.76 -42.59
CA GLY A 12 -0.08 -75.65 -42.29
C GLY A 12 -0.57 -74.25 -42.69
N ARG A 13 -1.31 -74.09 -43.79
CA ARG A 13 -1.71 -72.75 -44.30
C ARG A 13 -2.94 -72.16 -43.62
N VAL A 14 -3.90 -72.99 -43.20
CA VAL A 14 -5.05 -72.53 -42.40
C VAL A 14 -4.62 -72.20 -40.98
N VAL A 15 -3.68 -72.96 -40.41
CA VAL A 15 -3.09 -72.65 -39.10
C VAL A 15 -2.20 -71.40 -39.16
N GLN A 16 -1.47 -71.14 -40.24
CA GLN A 16 -0.76 -69.86 -40.39
C GLN A 16 -1.71 -68.67 -40.55
N ILE A 17 -2.81 -68.78 -41.29
CA ILE A 17 -3.79 -67.68 -41.41
C ILE A 17 -4.56 -67.49 -40.10
N LEU A 18 -4.92 -68.56 -39.37
CA LEU A 18 -5.51 -68.44 -38.03
C LEU A 18 -4.50 -67.92 -37.00
N ILE A 19 -3.22 -68.31 -37.04
CA ILE A 19 -2.19 -67.76 -36.14
C ILE A 19 -1.90 -66.30 -36.47
N THR A 20 -1.97 -65.89 -37.75
CA THR A 20 -1.79 -64.48 -38.13
C THR A 20 -3.04 -63.66 -37.78
N PHE A 21 -4.25 -64.23 -37.85
CA PHE A 21 -5.49 -63.57 -37.43
C PHE A 21 -5.67 -63.56 -35.89
N ILE A 22 -5.21 -64.59 -35.19
CA ILE A 22 -5.13 -64.65 -33.72
C ILE A 22 -3.98 -63.78 -33.19
N LEU A 23 -2.87 -63.62 -33.92
CA LEU A 23 -1.83 -62.62 -33.58
C LEU A 23 -2.27 -61.19 -33.96
N LEU A 24 -3.14 -60.99 -34.95
CA LEU A 24 -3.78 -59.69 -35.21
C LEU A 24 -4.86 -59.35 -34.17
N LEU A 25 -5.57 -60.36 -33.65
CA LEU A 25 -6.56 -60.19 -32.58
C LEU A 25 -5.92 -60.17 -31.18
N ALA A 26 -4.74 -60.76 -30.99
CA ALA A 26 -3.94 -60.69 -29.76
C ALA A 26 -2.94 -59.52 -29.75
N SER A 27 -2.94 -58.66 -30.79
CA SER A 27 -2.23 -57.38 -30.81
C SER A 27 -3.17 -56.16 -30.77
N LEU A 28 -4.46 -56.39 -30.50
CA LEU A 28 -5.45 -55.34 -30.21
C LEU A 28 -5.92 -55.32 -28.74
N ASP A 29 -5.19 -55.98 -27.85
CA ASP A 29 -5.18 -55.65 -26.42
C ASP A 29 -3.94 -54.81 -26.09
N ILE A 30 -3.71 -53.76 -26.87
CA ILE A 30 -3.06 -52.58 -26.30
C ILE A 30 -4.18 -51.85 -25.57
N HIS A 31 -4.42 -52.27 -24.32
CA HIS A 31 -4.86 -51.36 -23.28
C HIS A 31 -3.77 -50.29 -23.14
N ALA A 32 -3.74 -49.36 -24.09
CA ALA A 32 -3.29 -48.03 -23.81
C ALA A 32 -4.38 -47.44 -22.92
N SER A 33 -4.31 -47.74 -21.63
CA SER A 33 -4.68 -46.77 -20.61
C SER A 33 -3.71 -45.58 -20.74
N GLY A 34 -3.74 -44.91 -21.90
CA GLY A 34 -3.11 -43.62 -22.06
C GLY A 34 -3.94 -42.70 -21.21
N ASP A 35 -3.30 -42.05 -20.23
CA ASP A 35 -3.94 -41.08 -19.37
C ASP A 35 -4.57 -39.97 -20.22
N CYS A 36 -5.87 -40.11 -20.51
CA CYS A 36 -6.62 -39.18 -21.35
C CYS A 36 -6.80 -37.81 -20.66
N SER A 37 -6.43 -37.66 -19.38
CA SER A 37 -6.60 -36.43 -18.60
C SER A 37 -5.86 -35.24 -19.20
N ALA A 38 -4.64 -35.44 -19.74
CA ALA A 38 -3.89 -34.39 -20.42
C ALA A 38 -4.56 -33.96 -21.74
N LEU A 39 -5.22 -34.90 -22.42
CA LEU A 39 -5.98 -34.67 -23.64
C LEU A 39 -7.30 -33.93 -23.34
N TYR A 40 -7.99 -34.30 -22.27
CA TYR A 40 -9.19 -33.62 -21.80
C TYR A 40 -8.88 -32.20 -21.33
N ALA A 41 -7.76 -31.99 -20.64
CA ALA A 41 -7.29 -30.65 -20.27
C ALA A 41 -7.02 -29.76 -21.49
N SER A 42 -6.50 -30.32 -22.59
CA SER A 42 -6.23 -29.58 -23.82
C SER A 42 -7.49 -29.09 -24.56
N SER A 43 -8.67 -29.63 -24.22
CA SER A 43 -9.97 -29.17 -24.76
C SER A 43 -10.39 -27.79 -24.22
N GLY A 44 -9.76 -27.33 -23.14
CA GLY A 44 -10.17 -26.13 -22.41
C GLY A 44 -11.45 -26.30 -21.57
N ALA A 45 -11.91 -27.55 -21.39
CA ALA A 45 -13.01 -27.87 -20.48
C ALA A 45 -12.63 -27.63 -19.02
N ILE A 46 -13.59 -27.17 -18.22
CA ILE A 46 -13.42 -26.94 -16.79
C ILE A 46 -14.16 -28.07 -16.05
N PRO A 47 -13.46 -29.00 -15.36
CA PRO A 47 -14.09 -30.00 -14.50
C PRO A 47 -15.09 -29.37 -13.51
N GLY A 48 -16.24 -30.00 -13.32
CA GLY A 48 -17.34 -29.47 -12.51
C GLY A 48 -18.20 -28.37 -13.14
N SER A 49 -17.82 -27.83 -14.32
CA SER A 49 -18.69 -26.92 -15.07
C SER A 49 -19.83 -27.68 -15.78
N ARG A 50 -21.01 -27.05 -15.91
CA ARG A 50 -22.16 -27.64 -16.65
C ARG A 50 -21.86 -27.93 -18.12
N THR A 51 -20.81 -27.33 -18.66
CA THR A 51 -20.37 -27.48 -20.05
C THR A 51 -19.15 -28.40 -20.18
N CYS A 52 -18.67 -29.01 -19.09
CA CYS A 52 -17.43 -29.77 -19.08
C CYS A 52 -17.44 -30.90 -20.12
N GLU A 53 -18.38 -31.83 -20.01
CA GLU A 53 -18.46 -33.02 -20.87
C GLU A 53 -18.62 -32.62 -22.35
N LEU A 54 -19.47 -31.61 -22.59
CA LEU A 54 -19.72 -31.05 -23.91
C LEU A 54 -18.48 -30.38 -24.52
N THR A 55 -17.64 -29.76 -23.69
CA THR A 55 -16.40 -29.10 -24.12
C THR A 55 -15.30 -30.13 -24.40
N VAL A 56 -15.17 -31.17 -23.57
CA VAL A 56 -14.24 -32.28 -23.80
C VAL A 56 -14.58 -32.99 -25.12
N ALA A 57 -15.84 -33.39 -25.29
CA ALA A 57 -16.28 -34.12 -26.48
C ALA A 57 -16.12 -33.31 -27.78
N SER A 58 -16.21 -31.98 -27.73
CA SER A 58 -16.17 -31.13 -28.93
C SER A 58 -14.82 -30.48 -29.24
N ARG A 59 -13.92 -30.36 -28.26
CA ARG A 59 -12.66 -29.60 -28.40
C ARG A 59 -11.39 -30.37 -28.13
N THR A 60 -11.48 -31.64 -27.71
CA THR A 60 -10.29 -32.48 -27.59
C THR A 60 -9.65 -32.68 -28.98
N PRO A 61 -8.35 -32.38 -29.17
CA PRO A 61 -7.67 -32.50 -30.46
C PRO A 61 -7.75 -33.92 -31.05
N GLY A 62 -8.33 -34.04 -32.25
CA GLY A 62 -8.59 -35.33 -32.92
C GLY A 62 -7.41 -35.89 -33.72
N GLY A 63 -7.27 -37.22 -33.70
CA GLY A 63 -6.34 -38.02 -34.51
C GLY A 63 -6.52 -39.53 -34.27
N MET A 64 -6.05 -40.41 -35.17
CA MET A 64 -6.24 -41.88 -35.06
C MET A 64 -5.67 -42.49 -33.77
N ALA A 65 -4.70 -41.84 -33.12
CA ALA A 65 -4.13 -42.27 -31.85
C ALA A 65 -4.98 -41.91 -30.61
N ASN A 66 -5.96 -41.01 -30.75
CA ASN A 66 -6.71 -40.39 -29.63
C ASN A 66 -8.22 -40.67 -29.69
N TYR A 67 -8.67 -41.46 -30.66
CA TYR A 67 -10.09 -41.77 -30.88
C TYR A 67 -10.76 -42.47 -29.69
N ALA A 68 -9.98 -43.26 -28.93
CA ALA A 68 -10.46 -43.91 -27.72
C ALA A 68 -10.84 -42.89 -26.63
N CYS A 69 -10.03 -41.84 -26.40
CA CYS A 69 -10.31 -40.83 -25.39
C CYS A 69 -11.53 -39.96 -25.72
N ILE A 70 -11.75 -39.60 -26.99
CA ILE A 70 -12.84 -38.67 -27.39
C ILE A 70 -14.22 -39.32 -27.22
N ASN A 71 -14.30 -40.65 -27.30
CA ASN A 71 -15.55 -41.41 -27.23
C ASN A 71 -15.74 -42.18 -25.91
N ASP A 72 -14.80 -42.05 -24.96
CA ASP A 72 -14.90 -42.67 -23.64
C ASP A 72 -15.73 -41.79 -22.70
N ILE A 73 -17.05 -41.90 -22.83
CA ILE A 73 -18.01 -41.11 -22.05
C ILE A 73 -17.82 -41.33 -20.55
N GLU A 74 -17.43 -42.53 -20.13
CA GLU A 74 -17.24 -42.86 -18.71
C GLU A 74 -15.99 -42.19 -18.14
N ALA A 75 -14.88 -42.17 -18.89
CA ALA A 75 -13.69 -41.42 -18.51
C ALA A 75 -13.90 -39.89 -18.58
N ILE A 76 -14.65 -39.39 -19.57
CA ILE A 76 -15.01 -37.96 -19.67
C ILE A 76 -15.88 -37.56 -18.49
N SER A 77 -16.91 -38.34 -18.16
CA SER A 77 -17.77 -38.08 -17.01
C SER A 77 -17.00 -38.22 -15.70
N ALA A 78 -16.09 -39.18 -15.55
CA ALA A 78 -15.23 -39.30 -14.36
C ALA A 78 -14.27 -38.11 -14.21
N TRP A 79 -13.65 -37.65 -15.30
CA TRP A 79 -12.78 -36.48 -15.32
C TRP A 79 -13.55 -35.17 -15.09
N CYS A 80 -14.76 -35.04 -15.63
CA CYS A 80 -15.64 -33.90 -15.41
C CYS A 80 -16.31 -33.90 -14.04
N ALA A 81 -16.56 -35.09 -13.47
CA ALA A 81 -17.08 -35.29 -12.13
C ALA A 81 -15.99 -35.22 -11.05
N ALA A 82 -14.71 -35.12 -11.44
CA ALA A 82 -13.60 -34.76 -10.57
C ALA A 82 -13.70 -33.27 -10.15
N ALA A 83 -14.83 -32.89 -9.56
CA ALA A 83 -14.95 -31.72 -8.72
C ALA A 83 -14.75 -32.18 -7.26
N VAL A 84 -14.04 -31.36 -6.49
CA VAL A 84 -13.69 -31.55 -5.07
C VAL A 84 -12.43 -32.38 -4.80
N GLN A 85 -11.35 -32.06 -5.50
CA GLN A 85 -10.09 -31.81 -4.80
C GLN A 85 -9.25 -30.79 -5.57
N GLU A 86 -9.89 -29.69 -6.02
CA GLU A 86 -9.13 -28.46 -5.85
C GLU A 86 -8.86 -28.35 -4.35
N PRO A 87 -7.59 -28.25 -3.89
CA PRO A 87 -7.38 -27.82 -2.52
C PRO A 87 -8.23 -26.58 -2.34
N ALA A 88 -9.03 -26.53 -1.27
CA ALA A 88 -9.76 -25.32 -0.92
C ALA A 88 -8.83 -24.14 -1.16
N PRO A 89 -9.29 -23.05 -1.82
CA PRO A 89 -8.44 -21.90 -2.08
C PRO A 89 -7.68 -21.60 -0.80
N PRO A 90 -6.34 -21.42 -0.87
CA PRO A 90 -5.52 -21.30 0.32
C PRO A 90 -6.18 -20.29 1.25
N GLU A 91 -6.33 -20.67 2.52
CA GLU A 91 -7.00 -19.80 3.49
C GLU A 91 -6.38 -18.41 3.40
N PRO A 92 -7.18 -17.34 3.19
CA PRO A 92 -6.66 -15.99 3.11
C PRO A 92 -5.81 -15.70 4.33
N GLU A 93 -4.70 -15.00 4.14
CA GLU A 93 -3.78 -14.69 5.21
C GLU A 93 -3.80 -13.20 5.52
N ALA A 94 -3.96 -12.85 6.80
CA ALA A 94 -3.91 -11.47 7.27
C ALA A 94 -2.66 -11.19 8.10
N THR A 95 -1.50 -11.62 7.60
CA THR A 95 -0.18 -11.22 8.09
C THR A 95 0.39 -10.07 7.25
N CYS A 96 1.47 -9.46 7.73
CA CYS A 96 2.32 -8.70 6.83
C CYS A 96 3.23 -9.64 6.05
N PRO A 97 3.39 -9.41 4.74
CA PRO A 97 4.44 -10.08 4.02
C PRO A 97 5.80 -9.47 4.41
N VAL A 98 6.85 -10.28 4.43
CA VAL A 98 8.18 -9.95 4.97
C VAL A 98 9.25 -10.24 3.93
N ALA A 99 10.41 -9.58 4.01
CA ALA A 99 11.57 -9.87 3.16
C ALA A 99 11.32 -9.72 1.64
N ASP A 100 10.63 -8.66 1.23
CA ASP A 100 10.33 -8.33 -0.17
C ASP A 100 9.54 -9.46 -0.90
N PRO A 101 8.21 -9.41 -0.88
CA PRO A 101 7.57 -9.76 0.37
C PRO A 101 6.86 -11.13 0.32
N VAL A 102 7.08 -11.96 1.35
CA VAL A 102 6.53 -13.31 1.54
C VAL A 102 5.58 -13.31 2.72
N TYR A 103 4.37 -13.83 2.54
CA TYR A 103 3.43 -14.07 3.63
C TYR A 103 3.92 -15.24 4.51
N PRO A 104 4.27 -15.03 5.78
CA PRO A 104 4.95 -16.05 6.60
C PRO A 104 4.05 -17.22 7.05
N GLY A 105 2.72 -17.12 7.00
CA GLY A 105 1.81 -18.21 7.34
C GLY A 105 1.64 -19.22 6.22
N SER A 106 1.44 -18.73 4.99
CA SER A 106 1.20 -19.51 3.78
C SER A 106 2.48 -19.79 2.99
N GLY A 107 3.50 -18.94 3.14
CA GLY A 107 4.70 -18.92 2.30
C GLY A 107 4.46 -18.39 0.90
N ALA A 108 3.36 -17.67 0.68
CA ALA A 108 3.07 -17.05 -0.60
C ALA A 108 3.95 -15.81 -0.82
N VAL A 109 4.67 -15.78 -1.93
CA VAL A 109 5.34 -14.56 -2.42
C VAL A 109 4.27 -13.63 -2.96
N THR A 110 4.29 -12.36 -2.54
CA THR A 110 3.42 -11.32 -3.06
C THR A 110 4.25 -10.15 -3.58
N LEU A 111 3.86 -9.54 -4.70
CA LEU A 111 4.51 -8.32 -5.20
C LEU A 111 3.44 -7.38 -5.71
N ALA A 112 3.54 -6.09 -5.40
CA ALA A 112 2.65 -5.07 -5.92
C ALA A 112 3.46 -3.92 -6.54
N ALA A 113 3.06 -3.50 -7.73
CA ALA A 113 3.65 -2.36 -8.43
C ALA A 113 2.55 -1.49 -9.04
N SER A 114 2.64 -0.18 -8.82
CA SER A 114 1.76 0.79 -9.47
C SER A 114 2.37 1.21 -10.80
N ASP A 115 1.64 0.99 -11.89
CA ASP A 115 2.08 1.36 -13.23
C ASP A 115 1.52 2.73 -13.65
N PHE A 116 0.50 3.24 -12.97
CA PHE A 116 -0.04 4.58 -13.16
C PHE A 116 -0.66 5.13 -11.86
N VAL A 117 -0.47 6.44 -11.61
CA VAL A 117 -1.11 7.20 -10.52
C VAL A 117 -1.44 8.60 -11.05
N SER A 118 -2.71 9.03 -10.93
CA SER A 118 -3.13 10.39 -11.28
C SER A 118 -2.90 11.39 -10.13
N GLY A 119 -2.95 12.70 -10.43
CA GLY A 119 -2.76 13.77 -9.45
C GLY A 119 -4.03 14.29 -8.79
N ASP A 120 -5.12 13.51 -8.84
CA ASP A 120 -6.42 13.88 -8.29
C ASP A 120 -6.44 13.94 -6.75
N GLU A 121 -7.48 14.54 -6.18
CA GLU A 121 -7.76 14.46 -4.74
C GLU A 121 -7.87 13.00 -4.26
N LEU A 122 -8.55 12.16 -5.05
CA LEU A 122 -8.61 10.72 -4.91
C LEU A 122 -7.98 10.09 -6.15
N PRO A 123 -6.69 9.71 -6.10
CA PRO A 123 -5.98 9.25 -7.28
C PRO A 123 -6.64 8.03 -7.93
N MET A 124 -6.72 8.05 -9.25
CA MET A 124 -6.87 6.83 -10.04
C MET A 124 -5.53 6.13 -10.11
N VAL A 125 -5.52 4.86 -9.71
CA VAL A 125 -4.30 4.03 -9.69
C VAL A 125 -4.52 2.80 -10.55
N PHE A 126 -3.51 2.41 -11.33
CA PHE A 126 -3.40 1.08 -11.90
C PHE A 126 -2.28 0.34 -11.18
N THR A 127 -2.63 -0.73 -10.47
CA THR A 127 -1.67 -1.56 -9.72
C THR A 127 -1.79 -2.99 -10.19
N ARG A 128 -0.64 -3.62 -10.41
CA ARG A 128 -0.51 -5.04 -10.65
C ARG A 128 0.02 -5.75 -9.42
N THR A 129 -0.55 -6.91 -9.11
CA THR A 129 -0.25 -7.71 -7.93
C THR A 129 -0.01 -9.16 -8.31
N TYR A 130 1.12 -9.71 -7.91
CA TYR A 130 1.47 -11.12 -8.00
C TYR A 130 1.23 -11.81 -6.65
N VAL A 131 0.70 -13.03 -6.65
CA VAL A 131 0.64 -13.89 -5.45
C VAL A 131 0.91 -15.35 -5.82
N SER A 132 1.93 -15.98 -5.24
CA SER A 132 2.46 -17.29 -5.68
C SER A 132 1.61 -18.51 -5.32
N ASN A 133 0.71 -18.42 -4.34
CA ASN A 133 -0.16 -19.54 -3.95
C ASN A 133 -1.44 -19.63 -4.80
N ARG A 134 -1.61 -18.72 -5.78
CA ARG A 134 -2.80 -18.63 -6.64
C ARG A 134 -2.73 -19.47 -7.91
N VAL A 135 -1.96 -20.53 -7.88
CA VAL A 135 -1.62 -21.39 -9.03
C VAL A 135 -2.80 -22.27 -9.50
N ALA A 136 -4.03 -21.99 -9.04
CA ALA A 136 -5.25 -22.67 -9.50
C ALA A 136 -6.11 -21.85 -10.50
N ASN A 137 -5.95 -20.53 -10.61
CA ASN A 137 -6.73 -19.76 -11.59
C ASN A 137 -5.94 -19.61 -12.90
N GLY A 138 -6.29 -20.42 -13.90
CA GLY A 138 -5.79 -20.29 -15.25
C GLY A 138 -5.92 -18.85 -15.77
N GLY A 139 -4.76 -18.24 -16.06
CA GLY A 139 -4.60 -17.01 -16.86
C GLY A 139 -5.52 -15.85 -16.51
N GLY A 140 -5.19 -15.08 -15.46
CA GLY A 140 -5.71 -13.71 -15.35
C GLY A 140 -5.27 -12.85 -16.55
N ALA A 141 -5.85 -11.66 -16.70
CA ALA A 141 -5.48 -10.73 -17.78
C ALA A 141 -3.96 -10.46 -17.82
N MET A 142 -3.24 -10.61 -16.71
CA MET A 142 -1.80 -10.40 -16.63
C MET A 142 -0.97 -11.68 -16.47
N GLY A 143 -1.49 -12.84 -16.86
CA GLY A 143 -0.79 -14.13 -16.75
C GLY A 143 -1.00 -14.83 -15.41
N ALA A 144 -0.37 -15.99 -15.24
CA ALA A 144 -0.52 -16.83 -14.05
C ALA A 144 0.01 -16.12 -12.79
N GLY A 145 -0.75 -16.18 -11.69
CA GLY A 145 -0.40 -15.56 -10.40
C GLY A 145 -0.51 -14.03 -10.37
N TRP A 146 -0.71 -13.36 -11.51
CA TRP A 146 -0.82 -11.90 -11.60
C TRP A 146 -2.26 -11.40 -11.75
N SER A 147 -2.51 -10.23 -11.18
CA SER A 147 -3.79 -9.53 -11.19
C SER A 147 -3.57 -8.03 -11.31
N HIS A 148 -4.59 -7.28 -11.74
CA HIS A 148 -4.63 -5.83 -11.59
C HIS A 148 -5.91 -5.36 -10.91
N ASN A 149 -5.84 -4.23 -10.20
CA ASN A 149 -6.94 -3.72 -9.37
C ASN A 149 -8.26 -3.42 -10.12
N TRP A 150 -8.22 -3.25 -11.44
CA TRP A 150 -9.41 -3.04 -12.29
C TRP A 150 -10.08 -4.32 -12.81
N GLN A 151 -9.58 -5.51 -12.42
CA GLN A 151 -10.21 -6.79 -12.76
C GLN A 151 -11.16 -7.33 -11.67
N ARG A 152 -11.47 -6.48 -10.67
CA ARG A 152 -12.45 -6.77 -9.60
C ARG A 152 -13.76 -7.29 -10.19
N ARG A 153 -14.33 -8.31 -9.55
CA ARG A 153 -15.55 -8.98 -10.00
C ARG A 153 -16.27 -9.66 -8.85
N LEU A 154 -17.55 -9.96 -9.06
CA LEU A 154 -18.33 -10.84 -8.20
C LEU A 154 -18.54 -12.18 -8.91
N ASP A 155 -18.27 -13.29 -8.21
CA ASP A 155 -18.86 -14.57 -8.56
C ASP A 155 -20.22 -14.70 -7.89
N VAL A 156 -21.24 -14.69 -8.74
CA VAL A 156 -22.66 -14.72 -8.39
C VAL A 156 -23.31 -16.06 -8.79
N SER A 157 -22.52 -17.05 -9.19
CA SER A 157 -23.01 -18.38 -9.63
C SER A 157 -23.84 -19.10 -8.58
N LYS A 158 -23.67 -18.72 -7.31
CA LYS A 158 -24.33 -19.29 -6.13
C LYS A 158 -25.26 -18.29 -5.43
N ALA A 159 -25.57 -17.16 -6.07
CA ALA A 159 -26.37 -16.11 -5.45
C ALA A 159 -27.82 -16.53 -5.17
N ASP A 160 -28.35 -17.51 -5.93
CA ASP A 160 -29.75 -17.94 -5.87
C ASP A 160 -29.90 -19.37 -5.29
N ASP A 161 -28.88 -19.90 -4.59
CA ASP A 161 -28.85 -21.26 -3.99
C ASP A 161 -29.66 -21.38 -2.67
N GLY A 162 -30.72 -20.59 -2.50
CA GLY A 162 -31.62 -20.64 -1.34
C GLY A 162 -30.89 -20.40 -0.01
N GLN A 163 -30.94 -21.37 0.92
CA GLN A 163 -30.27 -21.28 2.24
C GLN A 163 -28.73 -21.37 2.15
N ALA A 164 -28.18 -21.78 1.01
CA ALA A 164 -26.75 -21.81 0.74
C ALA A 164 -26.30 -20.65 -0.17
N ALA A 165 -27.14 -19.64 -0.35
CA ALA A 165 -26.86 -18.50 -1.20
C ALA A 165 -25.54 -17.81 -0.80
N ARG A 166 -24.62 -17.66 -1.76
CA ARG A 166 -23.35 -16.97 -1.54
C ARG A 166 -22.91 -16.18 -2.77
N VAL A 167 -22.22 -15.08 -2.52
CA VAL A 167 -21.52 -14.27 -3.52
C VAL A 167 -20.07 -14.10 -3.08
N VAL A 168 -19.13 -14.29 -4.00
CA VAL A 168 -17.69 -14.10 -3.71
C VAL A 168 -17.20 -12.87 -4.46
N ALA A 169 -16.77 -11.85 -3.72
CA ALA A 169 -16.14 -10.67 -4.30
C ALA A 169 -14.62 -10.89 -4.42
N TYR A 170 -14.10 -10.90 -5.64
CA TYR A 170 -12.65 -10.89 -5.89
C TYR A 170 -12.17 -9.44 -5.90
N ARG A 171 -11.32 -9.10 -4.92
CA ARG A 171 -10.87 -7.72 -4.67
C ARG A 171 -9.67 -7.34 -5.53
N GLU A 172 -9.11 -6.16 -5.27
CA GLU A 172 -8.06 -5.53 -6.08
C GLU A 172 -6.77 -6.34 -6.15
N ASP A 173 -6.41 -6.95 -5.03
CA ASP A 173 -5.29 -7.86 -4.90
C ASP A 173 -5.67 -9.26 -5.35
N GLY A 174 -6.95 -9.53 -5.69
CA GLY A 174 -7.60 -10.79 -6.05
C GLY A 174 -8.03 -11.67 -4.87
N GLU A 175 -7.91 -11.21 -3.62
CA GLU A 175 -8.38 -11.97 -2.46
C GLU A 175 -9.91 -12.07 -2.46
N PRO A 176 -10.47 -13.24 -2.13
CA PRO A 176 -11.91 -13.43 -2.09
C PRO A 176 -12.51 -12.92 -0.78
N VAL A 177 -13.63 -12.20 -0.88
CA VAL A 177 -14.51 -11.90 0.26
C VAL A 177 -15.85 -12.60 0.01
N THR A 178 -16.21 -13.54 0.87
CA THR A 178 -17.45 -14.30 0.74
C THR A 178 -18.58 -13.63 1.53
N PHE A 179 -19.70 -13.38 0.86
CA PHE A 179 -20.95 -12.92 1.44
C PHE A 179 -21.98 -14.07 1.41
N GLN A 180 -22.57 -14.38 2.55
CA GLN A 180 -23.69 -15.30 2.67
C GLN A 180 -25.01 -14.54 2.60
N GLY A 181 -25.95 -15.07 1.81
CA GLY A 181 -27.28 -14.50 1.61
C GLY A 181 -28.29 -15.12 2.56
N ALA A 182 -29.01 -14.29 3.32
CA ALA A 182 -30.14 -14.72 4.14
C ALA A 182 -31.22 -13.63 4.18
N ALA A 183 -32.47 -13.98 3.86
CA ALA A 183 -33.61 -13.06 3.84
C ALA A 183 -33.35 -11.74 3.08
N GLY A 184 -32.67 -11.83 1.93
CA GLY A 184 -32.33 -10.66 1.09
C GLY A 184 -31.19 -9.78 1.60
N GLN A 185 -30.53 -10.17 2.70
CA GLN A 185 -29.35 -9.50 3.25
C GLN A 185 -28.09 -10.31 2.94
N TRP A 186 -26.98 -9.61 2.64
CA TRP A 186 -25.70 -10.22 2.31
C TRP A 186 -24.65 -9.85 3.34
N ARG A 187 -24.06 -10.84 4.01
CA ARG A 187 -23.12 -10.62 5.13
C ARG A 187 -21.90 -11.52 5.02
N ALA A 188 -20.73 -10.97 5.32
CA ALA A 188 -19.52 -11.77 5.52
C ALA A 188 -19.46 -12.36 6.94
N SER A 189 -18.60 -13.35 7.18
CA SER A 189 -18.39 -14.01 8.49
C SER A 189 -17.76 -13.10 9.57
N GLY A 190 -17.52 -11.83 9.25
CA GLY A 190 -17.00 -10.79 10.14
C GLY A 190 -17.12 -9.40 9.50
N PHE A 191 -16.63 -8.37 10.20
CA PHE A 191 -16.60 -7.02 9.64
C PHE A 191 -15.49 -6.90 8.61
N THR A 192 -15.85 -6.92 7.33
CA THR A 192 -14.93 -6.74 6.19
C THR A 192 -14.78 -5.27 5.79
N GLY A 193 -15.62 -4.39 6.35
CA GLY A 193 -15.80 -3.02 5.87
C GLY A 193 -16.43 -2.93 4.49
N LEU A 194 -17.04 -4.02 4.01
CA LEU A 194 -17.76 -4.08 2.75
C LEU A 194 -19.22 -4.44 3.01
N ALA A 195 -20.14 -3.79 2.33
CA ALA A 195 -21.57 -4.12 2.33
C ALA A 195 -22.02 -4.47 0.92
N LEU A 196 -22.67 -5.62 0.76
CA LEU A 196 -23.19 -6.09 -0.53
C LEU A 196 -24.72 -5.94 -0.56
N ALA A 197 -25.24 -5.43 -1.68
CA ALA A 197 -26.67 -5.36 -1.95
C ALA A 197 -26.96 -5.81 -3.39
N ARG A 198 -28.15 -6.38 -3.60
CA ARG A 198 -28.68 -6.68 -4.94
C ARG A 198 -29.72 -5.64 -5.31
N ASN A 199 -29.66 -5.10 -6.52
CA ASN A 199 -30.68 -4.20 -7.08
C ASN A 199 -31.26 -4.80 -8.37
N ALA A 200 -32.24 -4.12 -9.00
CA ALA A 200 -32.90 -4.62 -10.21
C ALA A 200 -31.94 -4.80 -11.41
N SER A 201 -30.86 -4.01 -11.46
CA SER A 201 -29.87 -3.99 -12.55
C SER A 201 -28.64 -4.87 -12.31
N GLY A 202 -28.48 -5.42 -11.11
CA GLY A 202 -27.29 -6.18 -10.71
C GLY A 202 -26.95 -6.04 -9.23
N TRP A 203 -25.71 -5.66 -8.93
CA TRP A 203 -25.18 -5.65 -7.57
C TRP A 203 -24.45 -4.36 -7.23
N LEU A 204 -24.53 -3.97 -5.96
CA LEU A 204 -23.80 -2.84 -5.40
C LEU A 204 -22.92 -3.35 -4.26
N LEU A 205 -21.65 -3.00 -4.29
CA LEU A 205 -20.72 -3.25 -3.19
C LEU A 205 -20.21 -1.91 -2.67
N THR A 206 -20.50 -1.60 -1.41
CA THR A 206 -20.08 -0.36 -0.76
C THR A 206 -18.88 -0.63 0.14
N ASP A 207 -17.78 0.09 -0.08
CA ASP A 207 -16.70 0.17 0.89
C ASP A 207 -17.07 1.18 1.98
N LEU A 208 -17.29 0.69 3.20
CA LEU A 208 -17.75 1.48 4.34
C LEU A 208 -16.67 2.42 4.91
N HIS A 209 -15.40 2.26 4.52
CA HIS A 209 -14.32 3.14 4.95
C HIS A 209 -14.21 4.40 4.08
N THR A 210 -14.45 4.24 2.79
CA THR A 210 -14.36 5.33 1.80
C THR A 210 -15.73 5.85 1.37
N GLU A 211 -16.77 5.05 1.58
CA GLU A 211 -18.13 5.19 1.03
C GLU A 211 -18.17 5.17 -0.50
N THR A 212 -17.15 4.57 -1.12
CA THR A 212 -17.15 4.30 -2.55
C THR A 212 -18.13 3.16 -2.83
N VAL A 213 -19.00 3.37 -3.81
CA VAL A 213 -19.98 2.36 -4.26
C VAL A 213 -19.51 1.80 -5.59
N GLU A 214 -19.28 0.50 -5.63
CA GLU A 214 -18.99 -0.26 -6.83
C GLU A 214 -20.30 -0.83 -7.39
N SER A 215 -20.54 -0.63 -8.68
CA SER A 215 -21.67 -1.20 -9.40
C SER A 215 -21.23 -2.35 -10.28
N TYR A 216 -22.00 -3.43 -10.24
CA TYR A 216 -21.78 -4.64 -11.02
C TYR A 216 -23.04 -5.02 -11.79
N SER A 217 -22.85 -5.56 -12.98
CA SER A 217 -23.91 -6.20 -13.77
C SER A 217 -24.54 -7.39 -13.03
N ALA A 218 -25.67 -7.88 -13.52
CA ALA A 218 -26.32 -9.09 -13.01
C ALA A 218 -25.38 -10.33 -13.01
N GLN A 219 -24.39 -10.38 -13.91
CA GLN A 219 -23.40 -11.45 -14.02
C GLN A 219 -22.13 -11.20 -13.17
N GLY A 220 -22.11 -10.15 -12.34
CA GLY A 220 -20.98 -9.87 -11.45
C GLY A 220 -19.76 -9.22 -12.12
N ARG A 221 -19.90 -8.73 -13.36
CA ARG A 221 -18.88 -7.88 -14.00
C ARG A 221 -18.98 -6.44 -13.49
N MET A 222 -17.87 -5.85 -13.06
CA MET A 222 -17.80 -4.46 -12.61
C MET A 222 -18.12 -3.49 -13.75
N LEU A 223 -18.90 -2.45 -13.49
CA LEU A 223 -19.33 -1.47 -14.49
C LEU A 223 -18.73 -0.11 -14.21
N TYR A 224 -18.79 0.31 -12.95
CA TYR A 224 -18.14 1.53 -12.48
C TYR A 224 -17.96 1.45 -10.97
N ASP A 225 -17.11 2.30 -10.44
CA ASP A 225 -17.26 2.75 -9.05
C ASP A 225 -17.53 4.26 -9.00
N GLU A 226 -18.17 4.70 -7.93
CA GLU A 226 -18.50 6.10 -7.70
C GLU A 226 -18.15 6.46 -6.26
N THR A 227 -17.36 7.51 -6.10
CA THR A 227 -16.99 8.04 -4.79
C THR A 227 -18.13 8.85 -4.19
N LEU A 228 -18.07 9.09 -2.87
CA LEU A 228 -19.01 9.99 -2.20
C LEU A 228 -19.01 11.42 -2.79
N THR A 229 -17.89 11.84 -3.40
CA THR A 229 -17.73 13.15 -4.09
C THR A 229 -18.20 13.15 -5.55
N ARG A 230 -18.94 12.10 -5.95
CA ARG A 230 -19.47 11.90 -7.30
C ARG A 230 -18.39 11.92 -8.38
N VAL A 231 -17.20 11.40 -8.07
CA VAL A 231 -16.22 11.04 -9.10
C VAL A 231 -16.51 9.60 -9.48
N ARG A 232 -16.77 9.36 -10.76
CA ARG A 232 -17.11 8.04 -11.30
C ARG A 232 -15.96 7.50 -12.13
N ARG A 233 -15.58 6.25 -11.90
CA ARG A 233 -14.58 5.54 -12.73
C ARG A 233 -15.31 4.42 -13.46
N THR A 234 -15.56 4.62 -14.74
CA THR A 234 -16.35 3.71 -15.60
C THR A 234 -15.43 2.75 -16.35
N LEU A 235 -15.81 1.48 -16.35
CA LEU A 235 -15.11 0.39 -17.04
C LEU A 235 -15.84 0.05 -18.34
N SER A 236 -15.11 0.04 -19.46
CA SER A 236 -15.65 -0.34 -20.77
C SER A 236 -15.02 -1.62 -21.28
N TYR A 237 -15.86 -2.51 -21.81
CA TYR A 237 -15.42 -3.82 -22.29
C TYR A 237 -15.67 -3.98 -23.78
N ASP A 238 -14.81 -4.73 -24.46
CA ASP A 238 -15.07 -5.13 -25.85
C ASP A 238 -16.10 -6.27 -25.95
N ALA A 239 -16.46 -6.65 -27.18
CA ALA A 239 -17.40 -7.73 -27.45
C ALA A 239 -16.93 -9.11 -26.95
N SER A 240 -15.63 -9.30 -26.74
CA SER A 240 -15.07 -10.53 -26.16
C SER A 240 -15.12 -10.51 -24.62
N GLY A 241 -15.44 -9.36 -24.03
CA GLY A 241 -15.52 -9.14 -22.60
C GLY A 241 -14.19 -8.76 -21.96
N LEU A 242 -13.19 -8.29 -22.70
CA LEU A 242 -11.93 -7.75 -22.16
C LEU A 242 -12.08 -6.27 -21.82
N LEU A 243 -11.47 -5.83 -20.71
CA LEU A 243 -11.55 -4.44 -20.22
C LEU A 243 -10.65 -3.56 -21.08
N THR A 244 -11.22 -2.68 -21.91
CA THR A 244 -10.42 -1.84 -22.83
C THR A 244 -10.17 -0.44 -22.29
N HIS A 245 -11.07 0.10 -21.48
CA HIS A 245 -10.93 1.45 -20.95
C HIS A 245 -11.36 1.55 -19.49
N VAL A 246 -10.63 2.36 -18.73
CA VAL A 246 -11.07 2.90 -17.43
C VAL A 246 -11.06 4.41 -17.56
N VAL A 247 -12.24 5.02 -17.43
CA VAL A 247 -12.43 6.47 -17.59
C VAL A 247 -12.88 7.06 -16.26
N GLN A 248 -12.08 7.94 -15.69
CA GLN A 248 -12.47 8.73 -14.54
C GLN A 248 -13.10 10.04 -15.00
N HIS A 249 -14.34 10.26 -14.57
CA HIS A 249 -15.11 11.45 -14.85
C HIS A 249 -15.60 12.10 -13.56
N ALA A 250 -15.37 13.39 -13.42
CA ALA A 250 -15.90 14.18 -12.32
C ALA A 250 -17.32 14.64 -12.67
N ALA A 251 -18.34 14.22 -11.89
CA ALA A 251 -19.71 14.72 -12.09
C ALA A 251 -19.75 16.25 -12.16
N GLY A 252 -20.64 16.77 -13.00
CA GLY A 252 -20.76 18.22 -13.28
C GLY A 252 -19.73 18.76 -14.28
N SER A 253 -18.73 17.98 -14.71
CA SER A 253 -17.91 18.34 -15.87
C SER A 253 -18.72 18.12 -17.15
N ALA A 254 -18.90 19.19 -17.93
CA ALA A 254 -19.60 19.10 -19.22
C ALA A 254 -18.70 18.57 -20.35
N GLU A 255 -17.39 18.47 -20.13
CA GLU A 255 -16.41 18.17 -21.16
C GLU A 255 -15.59 16.94 -20.79
N GLU A 256 -15.62 15.92 -21.68
CA GLU A 256 -14.78 14.71 -21.62
C GLU A 256 -13.28 15.03 -21.70
N TYR A 257 -12.92 16.26 -22.11
CA TYR A 257 -11.52 16.72 -22.21
C TYR A 257 -10.76 16.61 -20.87
N TRP A 258 -11.46 16.71 -19.74
CA TRP A 258 -10.89 16.61 -18.40
C TRP A 258 -10.97 15.20 -17.80
N ASP A 259 -11.29 14.19 -18.62
CA ASP A 259 -11.35 12.82 -18.14
C ASP A 259 -9.96 12.19 -18.10
N VAL A 260 -9.69 11.46 -17.01
CA VAL A 260 -8.47 10.65 -16.91
C VAL A 260 -8.79 9.28 -17.50
N THR A 261 -8.24 9.00 -18.68
CA THR A 261 -8.50 7.75 -19.41
C THR A 261 -7.28 6.83 -19.41
N LEU A 262 -7.47 5.60 -18.96
CA LEU A 262 -6.55 4.49 -19.19
C LEU A 262 -7.06 3.61 -20.33
N LYS A 263 -6.18 3.28 -21.28
CA LYS A 263 -6.48 2.32 -22.35
C LYS A 263 -5.67 1.05 -22.18
N LEU A 264 -6.34 -0.09 -22.25
CA LEU A 264 -5.76 -1.42 -22.08
C LEU A 264 -5.79 -2.14 -23.42
N GLY A 265 -4.63 -2.60 -23.88
CA GLY A 265 -4.49 -3.40 -25.10
C GLY A 265 -4.16 -4.85 -24.77
N TYR A 266 -4.64 -5.79 -25.59
CA TYR A 266 -4.45 -7.23 -25.38
C TYR A 266 -3.74 -7.90 -26.56
N ASP A 267 -3.02 -8.98 -26.30
CA ASP A 267 -2.44 -9.86 -27.32
C ASP A 267 -3.46 -10.90 -27.84
N GLY A 268 -3.05 -11.71 -28.82
CA GLY A 268 -3.90 -12.76 -29.40
C GLY A 268 -4.31 -13.87 -28.43
N GLN A 269 -3.64 -13.98 -27.28
CA GLN A 269 -3.96 -14.88 -26.18
C GLN A 269 -4.85 -14.23 -25.11
N ARG A 270 -5.37 -13.02 -25.38
CA ARG A 270 -6.26 -12.26 -24.49
C ARG A 270 -5.57 -11.80 -23.20
N ARG A 271 -4.27 -11.56 -23.24
CA ARG A 271 -3.46 -11.07 -22.12
C ARG A 271 -3.12 -9.60 -22.33
N LEU A 272 -3.05 -8.84 -21.26
CA LEU A 272 -2.76 -7.41 -21.27
C LEU A 272 -1.36 -7.20 -21.86
N SER A 273 -1.27 -6.63 -23.05
CA SER A 273 0.00 -6.37 -23.73
C SER A 273 0.45 -4.91 -23.56
N SER A 274 -0.49 -4.00 -23.25
CA SER A 274 -0.18 -2.59 -23.04
C SER A 274 -1.17 -1.87 -22.13
N LEU A 275 -0.65 -0.86 -21.43
CA LEU A 275 -1.40 0.16 -20.71
C LEU A 275 -0.97 1.53 -21.26
N THR A 276 -1.92 2.30 -21.79
CA THR A 276 -1.69 3.67 -22.25
C THR A 276 -2.30 4.66 -21.26
N ASP A 277 -1.49 5.59 -20.78
CA ASP A 277 -1.91 6.63 -19.85
C ASP A 277 -2.55 7.84 -20.58
N PRO A 278 -3.13 8.81 -19.86
CA PRO A 278 -3.77 9.99 -20.46
C PRO A 278 -2.82 10.91 -21.23
N LEU A 279 -1.50 10.81 -20.99
CA LEU A 279 -0.48 11.55 -21.74
C LEU A 279 -0.04 10.79 -23.01
N GLY A 280 -0.64 9.64 -23.31
CA GLY A 280 -0.29 8.78 -24.44
C GLY A 280 0.97 7.94 -24.21
N ARG A 281 1.47 7.87 -22.96
CA ARG A 281 2.64 7.07 -22.61
C ARG A 281 2.23 5.61 -22.47
N VAL A 282 3.07 4.70 -22.96
CA VAL A 282 2.73 3.27 -23.04
C VAL A 282 3.65 2.44 -22.16
N THR A 283 3.07 1.74 -21.20
CA THR A 283 3.71 0.62 -20.49
C THR A 283 3.37 -0.68 -21.22
N ARG A 284 4.37 -1.52 -21.49
CA ARG A 284 4.19 -2.79 -22.24
C ARG A 284 4.49 -3.98 -21.36
N TYR A 285 3.73 -5.05 -21.54
CA TYR A 285 3.85 -6.29 -20.79
C TYR A 285 4.19 -7.43 -21.76
N ALA A 286 5.16 -8.26 -21.40
CA ALA A 286 5.54 -9.44 -22.17
C ALA A 286 5.45 -10.70 -21.31
N TYR A 287 5.27 -11.83 -21.98
CA TYR A 287 5.00 -13.10 -21.34
C TYR A 287 5.92 -14.20 -21.87
N ASP A 288 6.22 -15.17 -21.01
CA ASP A 288 6.90 -16.41 -21.39
C ASP A 288 5.93 -17.43 -22.03
N ALA A 289 6.48 -18.57 -22.44
CA ALA A 289 5.72 -19.68 -23.03
C ALA A 289 4.76 -20.36 -22.03
N ASN A 290 4.99 -20.21 -20.72
CA ASN A 290 4.16 -20.73 -19.65
C ASN A 290 3.06 -19.76 -19.22
N ASN A 291 2.89 -18.64 -19.94
CA ASN A 291 1.92 -17.60 -19.62
C ASN A 291 2.21 -16.83 -18.32
N ASN A 292 3.47 -16.74 -17.93
CA ASN A 292 3.90 -15.87 -16.83
C ASN A 292 4.27 -14.49 -17.38
N LEU A 293 3.97 -13.42 -16.63
CA LEU A 293 4.46 -12.08 -16.95
C LEU A 293 5.99 -12.09 -16.80
N SER A 294 6.71 -12.01 -17.91
CA SER A 294 8.18 -12.10 -17.93
C SER A 294 8.85 -10.73 -17.85
N SER A 295 8.21 -9.67 -18.36
CA SER A 295 8.77 -8.33 -18.28
C SER A 295 7.75 -7.21 -18.39
N VAL A 296 8.14 -6.05 -17.86
CA VAL A 296 7.44 -4.77 -18.00
C VAL A 296 8.40 -3.76 -18.57
N THR A 297 8.03 -3.16 -19.70
CA THR A 297 8.76 -2.06 -20.34
C THR A 297 8.05 -0.76 -20.03
N TRP A 298 8.72 0.13 -19.33
CA TRP A 298 8.22 1.45 -18.96
C TRP A 298 8.23 2.42 -20.15
N PRO A 299 7.53 3.57 -20.07
CA PRO A 299 7.50 4.55 -21.15
C PRO A 299 8.85 5.16 -21.54
N ASP A 300 9.86 5.09 -20.66
CA ASP A 300 11.25 5.50 -20.95
C ASP A 300 12.11 4.38 -21.57
N ASN A 301 11.48 3.25 -21.95
CA ASN A 301 12.08 2.02 -22.47
C ASN A 301 12.92 1.23 -21.46
N SER A 302 12.93 1.60 -20.18
CA SER A 302 13.55 0.79 -19.14
C SER A 302 12.74 -0.50 -18.91
N VAL A 303 13.42 -1.63 -18.67
CA VAL A 303 12.79 -2.96 -18.66
C VAL A 303 13.02 -3.67 -17.33
N TYR A 304 11.93 -3.90 -16.59
CA TYR A 304 11.91 -4.74 -15.39
C TYR A 304 11.56 -6.19 -15.78
N ARG A 305 12.18 -7.20 -15.17
CA ARG A 305 11.93 -8.61 -15.51
C ARG A 305 11.63 -9.48 -14.29
N TYR A 306 10.80 -10.49 -14.54
CA TYR A 306 10.41 -11.52 -13.61
C TYR A 306 10.94 -12.86 -14.10
N VAL A 307 11.42 -13.68 -13.17
CA VAL A 307 12.12 -14.92 -13.45
C VAL A 307 11.40 -16.11 -12.82
N TYR A 308 11.22 -17.19 -13.58
CA TYR A 308 10.49 -18.40 -13.20
C TYR A 308 11.33 -19.64 -13.54
N GLU A 309 12.26 -19.99 -12.65
CA GLU A 309 13.28 -21.03 -12.91
C GLU A 309 12.97 -22.37 -12.21
N ASP A 310 11.98 -22.43 -11.32
CA ASP A 310 11.64 -23.66 -10.62
C ASP A 310 10.72 -24.54 -11.49
N SER A 311 11.29 -25.58 -12.09
CA SER A 311 10.55 -26.54 -12.92
C SER A 311 9.41 -27.27 -12.19
N ARG A 312 9.47 -27.40 -10.86
CA ARG A 312 8.39 -27.99 -10.04
C ARG A 312 7.19 -27.06 -9.94
N PHE A 313 7.45 -25.75 -9.95
CA PHE A 313 6.45 -24.69 -9.78
C PHE A 313 6.62 -23.64 -10.89
N LYS A 314 6.26 -24.00 -12.12
CA LYS A 314 6.43 -23.17 -13.33
C LYS A 314 5.84 -21.75 -13.29
N HIS A 315 4.99 -21.45 -12.31
CA HIS A 315 4.36 -20.13 -12.10
C HIS A 315 4.87 -19.42 -10.85
N ALA A 316 5.78 -20.04 -10.08
CA ALA A 316 6.37 -19.47 -8.89
C ALA A 316 7.57 -18.59 -9.27
N LEU A 317 7.48 -17.31 -8.90
CA LEU A 317 8.55 -16.35 -9.13
C LEU A 317 9.81 -16.74 -8.36
N THR A 318 10.92 -16.95 -9.06
CA THR A 318 12.22 -17.25 -8.46
C THR A 318 13.15 -16.04 -8.42
N GLY A 319 12.85 -14.95 -9.14
CA GLY A 319 13.65 -13.74 -9.05
C GLY A 319 13.08 -12.51 -9.75
N GLU A 320 13.61 -11.36 -9.36
CA GLU A 320 13.37 -10.07 -9.98
C GLU A 320 14.67 -9.49 -10.50
N ILE A 321 14.63 -8.95 -11.73
CA ILE A 321 15.75 -8.25 -12.35
C ILE A 321 15.31 -6.82 -12.60
N ASP A 322 16.04 -5.88 -12.02
CA ASP A 322 15.76 -4.45 -12.16
C ASP A 322 16.07 -3.92 -13.56
N GLU A 323 15.76 -2.64 -13.77
CA GLU A 323 15.91 -1.99 -15.05
C GLU A 323 17.37 -1.80 -15.52
N VAL A 324 18.37 -2.02 -14.64
CA VAL A 324 19.79 -2.03 -15.03
C VAL A 324 20.33 -3.44 -15.29
N GLY A 325 19.48 -4.47 -15.19
CA GLY A 325 19.83 -5.86 -15.45
C GLY A 325 20.39 -6.59 -14.23
N ALA A 326 20.32 -6.02 -13.04
CA ALA A 326 20.76 -6.68 -11.81
C ALA A 326 19.63 -7.53 -11.21
N ARG A 327 19.91 -8.78 -10.85
CA ARG A 327 18.97 -9.59 -10.05
C ARG A 327 18.93 -9.04 -8.63
N ILE A 328 17.80 -8.49 -8.22
CA ILE A 328 17.65 -7.78 -6.94
C ILE A 328 17.01 -8.65 -5.84
N ALA A 329 16.32 -9.73 -6.20
CA ALA A 329 15.74 -10.68 -5.26
C ALA A 329 15.73 -12.09 -5.85
N THR A 330 15.85 -13.10 -4.99
CA THR A 330 15.79 -14.52 -5.33
C THR A 330 14.98 -15.30 -4.30
N TRP A 331 13.91 -15.95 -4.72
CA TRP A 331 13.11 -16.82 -3.85
C TRP A 331 13.39 -18.30 -4.14
N THR A 332 13.39 -19.11 -3.08
CA THR A 332 13.42 -20.58 -3.17
C THR A 332 12.22 -21.19 -2.48
N TYR A 333 11.82 -22.40 -2.89
CA TYR A 333 10.56 -23.02 -2.46
C TYR A 333 10.76 -24.44 -1.93
N ASP A 334 9.98 -24.82 -0.91
CA ASP A 334 9.84 -26.21 -0.48
C ASP A 334 8.98 -27.03 -1.44
N ASP A 335 8.86 -28.33 -1.20
CA ASP A 335 8.08 -29.26 -2.04
C ASP A 335 6.56 -29.00 -2.01
N LYS A 336 6.09 -28.06 -1.17
CA LYS A 336 4.70 -27.61 -1.11
C LYS A 336 4.48 -26.26 -1.82
N GLY A 337 5.51 -25.70 -2.45
CA GLY A 337 5.44 -24.42 -3.16
C GLY A 337 5.45 -23.21 -2.22
N ARG A 338 5.90 -23.37 -0.97
CA ARG A 338 6.02 -22.28 0.00
C ARG A 338 7.44 -21.73 -0.04
N ALA A 339 7.58 -20.40 -0.06
CA ALA A 339 8.90 -19.77 -0.09
C ALA A 339 9.66 -20.05 1.21
N VAL A 340 10.86 -20.64 1.11
CA VAL A 340 11.73 -20.95 2.27
C VAL A 340 12.92 -20.02 2.40
N SER A 341 13.26 -19.26 1.37
CA SER A 341 14.21 -18.15 1.48
C SER A 341 13.90 -17.01 0.52
N VAL A 342 14.33 -15.82 0.90
CA VAL A 342 14.54 -14.68 0.00
C VAL A 342 15.97 -14.20 0.17
N ASN A 343 16.71 -14.13 -0.93
CA ASN A 343 18.10 -13.68 -0.96
C ASN A 343 18.25 -12.43 -1.86
N HIS A 344 19.10 -11.51 -1.43
CA HIS A 344 19.37 -10.24 -2.09
C HIS A 344 20.86 -10.07 -2.36
N PRO A 345 21.26 -9.20 -3.31
CA PRO A 345 22.68 -8.83 -3.48
C PRO A 345 23.31 -8.26 -2.19
N ASP A 346 22.50 -7.59 -1.36
CA ASP A 346 22.85 -7.21 0.01
C ASP A 346 22.31 -8.28 0.98
N SER A 347 23.20 -9.17 1.43
CA SER A 347 22.82 -10.30 2.29
C SER A 347 22.31 -9.90 3.68
N THR A 348 22.42 -8.62 4.06
CA THR A 348 21.79 -8.12 5.30
C THR A 348 20.27 -8.13 5.23
N ARG A 349 19.69 -8.28 4.04
CA ARG A 349 18.25 -8.38 3.79
C ARG A 349 17.77 -9.82 3.63
N ASP A 350 18.67 -10.81 3.72
CA ASP A 350 18.31 -12.20 3.49
C ASP A 350 17.43 -12.72 4.64
N VAL A 351 16.41 -13.50 4.26
CA VAL A 351 15.48 -14.10 5.20
C VAL A 351 15.21 -15.54 4.83
N GLN A 352 15.13 -16.40 5.84
CA GLN A 352 14.74 -17.80 5.73
C GLN A 352 13.48 -18.10 6.54
N PHE A 353 12.70 -19.07 6.08
CA PHE A 353 11.46 -19.50 6.72
C PHE A 353 11.54 -20.98 7.07
N VAL A 354 11.17 -21.30 8.30
CA VAL A 354 11.02 -22.68 8.79
C VAL A 354 9.58 -22.87 9.25
N TYR A 355 8.82 -23.62 8.45
CA TYR A 355 7.41 -23.89 8.71
C TYR A 355 7.24 -25.11 9.60
N ARG A 356 6.36 -24.99 10.61
CA ARG A 356 5.88 -26.07 11.48
C ARG A 356 4.35 -26.02 11.55
N PRO A 357 3.66 -27.10 11.98
CA PRO A 357 2.22 -27.04 12.20
C PRO A 357 1.84 -25.89 13.14
N GLY A 358 1.05 -24.94 12.66
CA GLY A 358 0.57 -23.77 13.43
C GLY A 358 1.64 -22.70 13.74
N SER A 359 2.85 -22.80 13.19
CA SER A 359 3.94 -21.87 13.53
C SER A 359 4.96 -21.69 12.39
N THR A 360 5.48 -20.48 12.24
CA THR A 360 6.57 -20.16 11.29
C THR A 360 7.71 -19.46 12.00
N THR A 361 8.92 -19.99 11.88
CA THR A 361 10.13 -19.30 12.30
C THR A 361 10.73 -18.54 11.11
N ILE A 362 10.92 -17.25 11.28
CA ILE A 362 11.54 -16.31 10.34
C ILE A 362 12.95 -16.00 10.85
N VAL A 363 13.96 -16.27 10.05
CA VAL A 363 15.38 -16.04 10.38
C VAL A 363 15.92 -14.98 9.44
N GLY A 364 16.25 -13.80 9.96
CA GLY A 364 16.91 -12.71 9.21
C GLY A 364 18.37 -12.54 9.63
N SER A 365 19.02 -11.46 9.16
CA SER A 365 20.41 -11.15 9.53
C SER A 365 20.57 -10.89 11.04
N GLY A 366 20.91 -11.93 11.79
CA GLY A 366 21.20 -11.87 13.22
C GLY A 366 19.99 -11.84 14.16
N GLN A 367 18.76 -12.05 13.65
CA GLN A 367 17.54 -12.02 14.45
C GLN A 367 16.59 -13.15 14.03
N THR A 368 15.90 -13.74 15.01
CA THR A 368 14.94 -14.82 14.78
C THR A 368 13.60 -14.43 15.39
N THR A 369 12.53 -14.57 14.62
CA THR A 369 11.15 -14.34 15.06
C THR A 369 10.34 -15.60 14.81
N THR A 370 9.62 -16.11 15.81
CA THR A 370 8.68 -17.22 15.65
C THR A 370 7.26 -16.71 15.80
N LEU A 371 6.44 -16.93 14.77
CA LEU A 371 5.03 -16.58 14.73
C LEU A 371 4.19 -17.83 14.96
N ASN A 372 3.25 -17.78 15.90
CA ASN A 372 2.19 -18.78 15.98
C ASN A 372 0.96 -18.23 15.28
N MET A 373 0.29 -19.11 14.52
CA MET A 373 -0.78 -18.77 13.60
C MET A 373 -2.02 -19.61 13.91
N ALA A 374 -3.20 -19.03 13.71
CA ALA A 374 -4.46 -19.73 13.81
C ALA A 374 -5.46 -19.24 12.76
N SER A 375 -6.32 -20.14 12.29
CA SER A 375 -7.49 -19.81 11.48
C SER A 375 -8.54 -19.16 12.36
N ILE A 376 -8.83 -17.88 12.13
CA ILE A 376 -9.77 -17.09 12.94
C ILE A 376 -10.63 -16.23 12.00
N GLY A 377 -11.95 -16.47 12.02
CA GLY A 377 -12.88 -15.83 11.11
C GLY A 377 -12.71 -16.26 9.64
N GLY A 378 -12.11 -17.44 9.39
CA GLY A 378 -11.79 -17.95 8.05
C GLY A 378 -10.55 -17.30 7.41
N VAL A 379 -9.68 -16.73 8.24
CA VAL A 379 -8.44 -16.07 7.81
C VAL A 379 -7.30 -16.52 8.74
N LEU A 380 -6.15 -16.85 8.17
CA LEU A 380 -4.95 -17.20 8.91
C LEU A 380 -4.34 -15.94 9.56
N ARG A 381 -4.28 -15.91 10.89
CA ARG A 381 -3.85 -14.73 11.68
C ARG A 381 -2.76 -15.06 12.69
N PRO A 382 -1.82 -14.13 12.94
CA PRO A 382 -0.84 -14.29 14.00
C PRO A 382 -1.51 -14.14 15.37
N THR A 383 -1.25 -15.08 16.27
CA THR A 383 -1.74 -15.06 17.66
C THR A 383 -0.64 -14.67 18.63
N THR A 384 0.60 -15.11 18.39
CA THR A 384 1.77 -14.71 19.18
C THR A 384 3.01 -14.57 18.32
N SER A 385 3.92 -13.68 18.70
CA SER A 385 5.26 -13.59 18.13
C SER A 385 6.31 -13.61 19.24
N THR A 386 7.32 -14.45 19.08
CA THR A 386 8.47 -14.56 19.99
C THR A 386 9.71 -14.14 19.23
N SER A 387 10.42 -13.12 19.71
CA SER A 387 11.67 -12.65 19.10
C SER A 387 12.70 -12.31 20.17
N THR A 388 13.94 -12.11 19.75
CA THR A 388 15.02 -11.55 20.57
C THR A 388 14.66 -10.18 21.15
N ALA A 389 13.85 -9.38 20.45
CA ALA A 389 13.37 -8.08 20.91
C ALA A 389 12.19 -8.14 21.90
N GLY A 390 11.68 -9.35 22.21
CA GLY A 390 10.56 -9.59 23.13
C GLY A 390 9.37 -10.30 22.48
N ASN A 391 8.33 -10.51 23.29
CA ASN A 391 7.15 -11.29 22.94
C ASN A 391 5.91 -10.41 22.77
N ALA A 392 5.14 -10.64 21.71
CA ALA A 392 3.86 -9.96 21.48
C ALA A 392 2.74 -10.99 21.30
N SER A 393 1.48 -10.62 21.61
CA SER A 393 0.31 -11.50 21.46
C SER A 393 -0.94 -10.73 21.03
N SER A 394 -1.82 -11.39 20.27
CA SER A 394 -3.12 -10.88 19.83
C SER A 394 -4.20 -11.89 20.17
N THR A 395 -5.29 -11.40 20.75
CA THR A 395 -6.52 -12.16 21.00
C THR A 395 -7.60 -11.64 20.07
N TRP A 396 -8.30 -12.57 19.42
CA TRP A 396 -9.35 -12.30 18.46
C TRP A 396 -10.65 -12.95 18.92
N ASP A 397 -11.79 -12.43 18.50
CA ASP A 397 -13.07 -13.12 18.67
C ASP A 397 -13.37 -14.10 17.52
N ALA A 398 -14.46 -14.85 17.63
CA ALA A 398 -14.86 -15.85 16.64
C ALA A 398 -15.14 -15.27 15.24
N SER A 399 -15.46 -13.97 15.16
CA SER A 399 -15.69 -13.22 13.92
C SER A 399 -14.41 -12.60 13.34
N GLY A 400 -13.25 -12.86 13.94
CA GLY A 400 -11.96 -12.35 13.48
C GLY A 400 -11.68 -10.90 13.85
N ARG A 401 -12.40 -10.30 14.81
CA ARG A 401 -12.15 -8.94 15.31
C ARG A 401 -11.11 -8.96 16.43
N LEU A 402 -10.19 -7.99 16.42
CA LEU A 402 -9.12 -7.90 17.42
C LEU A 402 -9.68 -7.45 18.76
N VAL A 403 -9.60 -8.28 19.80
CA VAL A 403 -10.08 -7.94 21.16
C VAL A 403 -8.97 -7.33 22.00
N LYS A 404 -7.76 -7.90 21.92
CA LYS A 404 -6.61 -7.45 22.68
C LYS A 404 -5.32 -7.65 21.91
N ASP A 405 -4.41 -6.72 22.08
CA ASP A 405 -3.05 -6.79 21.56
C ASP A 405 -2.07 -6.41 22.67
N ILE A 406 -0.99 -7.16 22.78
CA ILE A 406 0.13 -6.90 23.69
C ILE A 406 1.37 -6.79 22.83
N ALA A 407 2.05 -5.66 22.91
CA ALA A 407 3.30 -5.38 22.21
C ALA A 407 4.50 -5.95 22.97
N ALA A 408 5.63 -6.09 22.26
CA ALA A 408 6.88 -6.62 22.83
C ALA A 408 7.42 -5.80 24.02
N ASP A 409 7.11 -4.51 24.07
CA ASP A 409 7.50 -3.60 25.16
C ASP A 409 6.55 -3.65 26.38
N GLY A 410 5.54 -4.52 26.35
CA GLY A 410 4.49 -4.67 27.37
C GLY A 410 3.30 -3.74 27.22
N GLY A 411 3.31 -2.81 26.25
CA GLY A 411 2.16 -1.95 25.97
C GLY A 411 0.96 -2.76 25.49
N THR A 412 -0.26 -2.36 25.88
CA THR A 412 -1.49 -3.07 25.52
C THR A 412 -2.47 -2.21 24.74
N SER A 413 -3.25 -2.86 23.89
CA SER A 413 -4.39 -2.27 23.19
C SER A 413 -5.60 -3.18 23.33
N GLU A 414 -6.74 -2.66 23.76
CA GLU A 414 -7.97 -3.44 23.94
C GLU A 414 -9.12 -2.76 23.20
N TYR A 415 -10.01 -3.55 22.62
CA TYR A 415 -11.11 -3.06 21.80
C TYR A 415 -12.44 -3.69 22.19
N ARG A 416 -13.51 -2.90 22.02
CA ARG A 416 -14.89 -3.37 22.15
C ARG A 416 -15.66 -2.99 20.89
N TYR A 417 -16.58 -3.85 20.52
CA TYR A 417 -17.39 -3.71 19.32
C TYR A 417 -18.88 -3.73 19.66
N ASP A 418 -19.69 -3.09 18.82
CA ASP A 418 -21.14 -3.27 18.84
C ASP A 418 -21.58 -4.57 18.14
N GLU A 419 -22.89 -4.84 18.15
CA GLU A 419 -23.50 -6.00 17.49
C GLU A 419 -23.27 -6.03 15.97
N ALA A 420 -23.04 -4.86 15.35
CA ALA A 420 -22.77 -4.73 13.93
C ALA A 420 -21.29 -4.94 13.54
N GLY A 421 -20.41 -5.18 14.50
CA GLY A 421 -18.99 -5.37 14.21
C GLY A 421 -18.12 -4.12 14.34
N ARG A 422 -18.69 -2.96 14.72
CA ARG A 422 -18.01 -1.67 14.65
C ARG A 422 -17.35 -1.31 15.98
N PRO A 423 -16.14 -0.71 15.99
CA PRO A 423 -15.42 -0.40 17.22
C PRO A 423 -16.10 0.73 18.02
N VAL A 424 -16.53 0.45 19.25
CA VAL A 424 -17.16 1.44 20.15
C VAL A 424 -16.22 1.92 21.25
N SER A 425 -15.12 1.21 21.50
CA SER A 425 -14.11 1.62 22.48
C SER A 425 -12.74 1.04 22.11
N ALA A 426 -11.70 1.84 22.34
CA ALA A 426 -10.31 1.44 22.25
C ALA A 426 -9.53 1.96 23.47
N THR A 427 -8.91 1.06 24.22
CA THR A 427 -8.00 1.38 25.34
C THR A 427 -6.57 1.13 24.91
N VAL A 428 -5.66 2.05 25.22
CA VAL A 428 -4.23 1.94 24.91
C VAL A 428 -3.45 2.21 26.18
N THR A 429 -2.67 1.24 26.62
CA THR A 429 -1.81 1.37 27.81
C THR A 429 -0.36 1.26 27.39
N ASN A 430 0.46 2.22 27.80
CA ASN A 430 1.90 2.21 27.61
C ASN A 430 2.61 2.72 28.88
N ARG A 431 3.93 2.95 28.83
CA ARG A 431 4.69 3.47 29.98
C ARG A 431 4.22 4.84 30.46
N SER A 432 3.59 5.64 29.60
CA SER A 432 3.03 6.95 29.97
C SER A 432 1.62 6.87 30.57
N GLY A 433 1.02 5.67 30.67
CA GLY A 433 -0.30 5.42 31.24
C GLY A 433 -1.32 4.92 30.22
N SER A 434 -2.59 4.97 30.62
CA SER A 434 -3.72 4.49 29.82
C SER A 434 -4.47 5.65 29.17
N SER A 435 -4.84 5.48 27.90
CA SER A 435 -5.74 6.36 27.17
C SER A 435 -6.92 5.57 26.60
N VAL A 436 -8.11 6.12 26.69
CA VAL A 436 -9.36 5.51 26.23
C VAL A 436 -9.97 6.40 25.16
N THR A 437 -10.45 5.79 24.08
CA THR A 437 -11.25 6.46 23.05
C THR A 437 -12.58 5.73 22.93
N SER A 438 -13.69 6.46 23.07
CA SER A 438 -15.04 5.91 22.95
C SER A 438 -15.75 6.50 21.72
N ILE A 439 -16.50 5.68 21.01
CA ILE A 439 -17.18 6.05 19.75
C ILE A 439 -18.67 5.71 19.86
N ARG A 440 -19.52 6.66 19.47
CA ARG A 440 -20.94 6.44 19.19
C ARG A 440 -21.16 6.67 17.71
N TYR A 441 -21.94 5.81 17.08
CA TYR A 441 -22.27 5.92 15.65
C TYR A 441 -23.55 6.72 15.43
N ALA A 442 -23.69 7.30 14.23
CA ALA A 442 -24.84 8.09 13.82
C ALA A 442 -26.02 7.21 13.37
N ASP A 443 -25.74 6.00 12.91
CA ASP A 443 -26.74 5.03 12.47
C ASP A 443 -26.29 3.59 12.80
N ALA A 444 -27.04 2.57 12.39
CA ALA A 444 -26.79 1.16 12.69
C ALA A 444 -25.86 0.45 11.68
N THR A 445 -25.56 1.08 10.54
CA THR A 445 -24.99 0.41 9.35
C THR A 445 -23.65 0.99 8.89
N SER A 446 -23.43 2.29 9.05
CA SER A 446 -22.24 2.99 8.58
C SER A 446 -21.13 3.04 9.63
N LEU A 447 -19.93 3.50 9.24
CA LEU A 447 -18.85 3.82 10.17
C LEU A 447 -18.86 5.29 10.63
N ARG A 448 -19.96 6.02 10.42
CA ARG A 448 -20.07 7.44 10.75
C ARG A 448 -20.26 7.66 12.25
N PRO A 449 -19.32 8.28 12.98
CA PRO A 449 -19.50 8.62 14.38
C PRO A 449 -20.53 9.74 14.53
N SER A 450 -21.42 9.68 15.53
CA SER A 450 -22.13 10.85 16.04
C SER A 450 -21.30 11.60 17.08
N MET A 451 -20.51 10.88 17.88
CA MET A 451 -19.59 11.46 18.87
C MET A 451 -18.36 10.58 19.07
N ILE A 452 -17.23 11.22 19.36
CA ILE A 452 -15.98 10.59 19.80
C ILE A 452 -15.50 11.28 21.06
N ALA A 453 -15.26 10.51 22.11
CA ALA A 453 -14.58 10.97 23.32
C ALA A 453 -13.16 10.42 23.33
N SER A 454 -12.18 11.31 23.46
CA SER A 454 -10.75 11.03 23.49
C SER A 454 -10.09 11.84 24.61
N PRO A 455 -8.82 11.56 24.97
CA PRO A 455 -8.10 12.36 25.96
C PRO A 455 -8.20 13.87 25.68
N ASN A 456 -8.69 14.61 26.67
CA ASN A 456 -8.90 16.07 26.66
C ASN A 456 -9.89 16.61 25.61
N LEU A 457 -10.63 15.76 24.90
CA LEU A 457 -11.45 16.20 23.77
C LEU A 457 -12.68 15.31 23.52
N ILE A 458 -13.86 15.94 23.48
CA ILE A 458 -15.06 15.35 22.87
C ILE A 458 -15.31 16.02 21.53
N GLN A 459 -15.47 15.21 20.48
CA GLN A 459 -15.89 15.62 19.15
C GLN A 459 -17.32 15.15 18.88
N ALA A 460 -18.14 15.99 18.26
CA ALA A 460 -19.49 15.64 17.79
C ALA A 460 -19.62 15.92 16.31
N PHE A 461 -20.38 15.09 15.60
CA PHE A 461 -20.50 15.11 14.15
C PHE A 461 -21.97 15.11 13.72
N THR A 462 -22.26 15.86 12.66
CA THR A 462 -23.54 15.76 11.94
C THR A 462 -23.28 15.53 10.46
N TYR A 463 -24.28 15.04 9.75
CA TYR A 463 -24.17 14.62 8.35
C TYR A 463 -25.31 15.20 7.52
N ASN A 464 -25.03 15.50 6.25
CA ASN A 464 -26.06 15.84 5.28
C ASN A 464 -26.81 14.57 4.81
N SER A 465 -27.85 14.72 3.98
CA SER A 465 -28.63 13.60 3.45
C SER A 465 -27.83 12.65 2.54
N ALA A 466 -26.78 13.16 1.89
CA ALA A 466 -25.83 12.34 1.12
C ALA A 466 -24.83 11.61 2.03
N GLY A 467 -24.76 11.98 3.31
CA GLY A 467 -23.89 11.36 4.29
C GLY A 467 -22.50 11.97 4.47
N ALA A 468 -22.22 13.09 3.81
CA ALA A 468 -21.01 13.85 4.10
C ALA A 468 -21.16 14.65 5.40
N THR A 469 -20.06 14.80 6.13
CA THR A 469 -20.03 15.50 7.43
C THR A 469 -20.38 16.97 7.28
N ALA A 470 -21.53 17.38 7.79
CA ALA A 470 -22.05 18.74 7.72
C ALA A 470 -21.49 19.63 8.84
N SER A 471 -21.17 19.07 10.02
CA SER A 471 -20.52 19.83 11.08
C SER A 471 -19.63 18.96 11.96
N ILE A 472 -18.56 19.55 12.48
CA ILE A 472 -17.69 18.99 13.53
C ILE A 472 -17.67 19.98 14.68
N SER A 473 -18.00 19.53 15.89
CA SER A 473 -17.83 20.33 17.12
C SER A 473 -16.73 19.73 17.97
N GLU A 474 -15.84 20.56 18.48
CA GLU A 474 -14.73 20.17 19.36
C GLU A 474 -14.91 20.82 20.73
N THR A 475 -15.05 19.99 21.77
CA THR A 475 -15.24 20.42 23.15
C THR A 475 -14.06 19.96 24.00
N PRO A 476 -13.20 20.89 24.48
CA PRO A 476 -12.13 20.55 25.41
C PRO A 476 -12.68 19.95 26.71
N THR A 477 -12.04 18.90 27.20
CA THR A 477 -12.37 18.24 28.47
C THR A 477 -11.19 18.23 29.43
N THR A 478 -11.46 18.11 30.72
CA THR A 478 -10.42 17.92 31.75
C THR A 478 -9.99 16.46 31.89
N ASP A 479 -10.60 15.55 31.11
CA ASP A 479 -10.29 14.12 31.14
C ASP A 479 -9.05 13.81 30.30
N ALA A 480 -7.88 13.94 30.93
CA ALA A 480 -6.59 13.68 30.30
C ALA A 480 -6.38 12.23 29.84
N THR A 481 -7.26 11.30 30.23
CA THR A 481 -7.15 9.87 29.88
C THR A 481 -8.23 9.42 28.91
N GLY A 482 -9.33 10.16 28.80
CA GLY A 482 -10.53 9.74 28.07
C GLY A 482 -11.36 8.65 28.78
N ALA A 483 -11.01 8.28 30.01
CA ALA A 483 -11.64 7.19 30.76
C ALA A 483 -13.12 7.46 31.11
N ASN A 484 -13.51 8.73 31.25
CA ASN A 484 -14.91 9.11 31.48
C ASN A 484 -15.74 9.07 30.17
N GLY A 485 -15.10 8.90 29.02
CA GLY A 485 -15.75 8.84 27.72
C GLY A 485 -16.68 10.05 27.51
N PHE A 486 -17.94 9.79 27.16
CA PHE A 486 -18.93 10.85 26.92
C PHE A 486 -19.40 11.57 28.19
N ALA A 487 -19.05 11.09 29.38
CA ALA A 487 -19.32 11.75 30.65
C ALA A 487 -18.15 12.66 31.11
N ALA A 488 -17.13 12.86 30.26
CA ALA A 488 -15.96 13.67 30.61
C ALA A 488 -16.35 15.12 30.94
N PRO A 489 -15.87 15.69 32.07
CA PRO A 489 -16.12 17.09 32.41
C PRO A 489 -15.47 18.04 31.42
N LYS A 490 -16.18 19.09 31.04
CA LYS A 490 -15.66 20.15 30.15
C LYS A 490 -14.64 21.01 30.88
N VAL A 491 -13.66 21.57 30.15
CA VAL A 491 -12.73 22.55 30.75
C VAL A 491 -13.52 23.83 31.11
N PRO A 492 -13.49 24.28 32.38
CA PRO A 492 -14.22 25.47 32.80
C PRO A 492 -13.83 26.70 31.97
N GLY A 493 -14.81 27.52 31.59
CA GLY A 493 -14.59 28.74 30.80
C GLY A 493 -14.26 28.51 29.31
N THR A 494 -14.16 27.26 28.85
CA THR A 494 -13.99 26.97 27.41
C THR A 494 -15.33 26.82 26.71
N VAL A 495 -15.34 27.18 25.43
CA VAL A 495 -16.50 27.05 24.54
C VAL A 495 -16.16 26.07 23.42
N ALA A 496 -17.16 25.33 22.96
CA ALA A 496 -16.97 24.42 21.84
C ALA A 496 -16.62 25.21 20.56
N THR A 497 -15.63 24.73 19.83
CA THR A 497 -15.32 25.23 18.49
C THR A 497 -16.10 24.40 17.49
N VAL A 498 -16.84 25.04 16.59
CA VAL A 498 -17.68 24.38 15.60
C VAL A 498 -17.19 24.71 14.21
N TYR A 499 -16.92 23.67 13.42
CA TYR A 499 -16.64 23.73 11.99
C TYR A 499 -17.90 23.29 11.24
N ALA A 500 -18.56 24.20 10.54
CA ALA A 500 -19.64 23.88 9.62
C ALA A 500 -19.08 23.71 8.20
N LEU A 501 -19.45 22.63 7.52
CA LEU A 501 -18.94 22.23 6.22
C LEU A 501 -20.08 22.35 5.19
N GLY A 502 -19.87 23.19 4.19
CA GLY A 502 -20.74 23.32 3.02
C GLY A 502 -20.30 22.37 1.91
N TYR A 503 -21.27 21.92 1.12
CA TYR A 503 -21.02 21.06 -0.03
C TYR A 503 -21.80 21.54 -1.23
N THR A 504 -21.20 21.36 -2.41
CA THR A 504 -21.90 21.43 -3.70
C THR A 504 -22.95 20.31 -3.83
N ASP A 505 -23.82 20.40 -4.83
CA ASP A 505 -24.79 19.34 -5.18
C ASP A 505 -24.14 17.99 -5.53
N MET A 506 -22.87 18.02 -5.95
CA MET A 506 -22.04 16.84 -6.20
C MET A 506 -21.38 16.29 -4.92
N ASN A 507 -21.80 16.77 -3.74
CA ASN A 507 -21.29 16.40 -2.43
C ASN A 507 -19.78 16.62 -2.27
N ARG A 508 -19.26 17.65 -2.93
CA ARG A 508 -17.86 18.10 -2.80
C ARG A 508 -17.78 19.28 -1.86
N LEU A 509 -16.85 19.23 -0.91
CA LEU A 509 -16.60 20.32 0.05
C LEU A 509 -16.30 21.61 -0.72
N ASP A 510 -17.08 22.66 -0.45
CA ASP A 510 -16.95 23.98 -1.07
C ASP A 510 -16.64 25.09 -0.06
N LYS A 511 -17.00 24.88 1.20
CA LYS A 511 -16.93 25.90 2.25
C LYS A 511 -16.71 25.28 3.62
N VAL A 512 -15.89 25.93 4.45
CA VAL A 512 -15.76 25.62 5.87
C VAL A 512 -15.92 26.91 6.67
N VAL A 513 -16.71 26.87 7.75
CA VAL A 513 -16.94 27.99 8.65
C VAL A 513 -16.58 27.57 10.07
N GLU A 514 -15.60 28.24 10.66
CA GLU A 514 -15.24 28.08 12.08
C GLU A 514 -16.03 29.10 12.91
N SER A 515 -16.64 28.64 13.99
CA SER A 515 -17.46 29.46 14.88
C SER A 515 -17.37 29.01 16.34
N ASN A 516 -17.66 29.92 17.27
CA ASN A 516 -17.84 29.61 18.69
C ASN A 516 -19.06 30.37 19.25
N GLN A 517 -19.92 29.69 20.02
CA GLN A 517 -21.15 30.29 20.56
C GLN A 517 -22.01 31.05 19.52
N GLY A 518 -22.04 30.58 18.27
CA GLY A 518 -22.76 31.23 17.17
C GLY A 518 -22.02 32.40 16.49
N ASN A 519 -20.89 32.84 17.03
CA ASN A 519 -20.04 33.85 16.41
C ASN A 519 -19.13 33.20 15.37
N VAL A 520 -19.19 33.67 14.12
CA VAL A 520 -18.29 33.19 13.07
C VAL A 520 -16.90 33.79 13.27
N LEU A 521 -15.91 32.92 13.46
CA LEU A 521 -14.51 33.30 13.61
C LEU A 521 -13.84 33.42 12.24
N ARG A 522 -14.01 32.41 11.38
CA ARG A 522 -13.32 32.31 10.08
C ARG A 522 -14.16 31.57 9.06
N ARG A 523 -13.87 31.79 7.78
CA ARG A 523 -14.45 31.04 6.67
C ARG A 523 -13.38 30.71 5.64
N TRP A 524 -13.50 29.55 5.00
CA TRP A 524 -12.68 29.14 3.87
C TRP A 524 -13.56 28.62 2.75
N TYR A 525 -13.07 28.76 1.53
CA TYR A 525 -13.71 28.30 0.30
C TYR A 525 -12.77 27.41 -0.48
N VAL A 526 -13.33 26.39 -1.13
CA VAL A 526 -12.64 25.47 -2.03
C VAL A 526 -13.20 25.69 -3.42
N ILE A 527 -12.36 26.19 -4.32
CA ILE A 527 -12.67 26.37 -5.74
C ILE A 527 -12.08 25.17 -6.48
N ARG A 528 -12.82 24.63 -7.45
CA ARG A 528 -12.44 23.42 -8.19
C ARG A 528 -12.19 23.71 -9.65
N ASP A 529 -11.31 22.91 -10.24
CA ASP A 529 -11.15 22.84 -11.69
C ASP A 529 -12.23 21.95 -12.32
N HIS A 530 -12.25 21.88 -13.66
CA HIS A 530 -13.20 21.06 -14.41
C HIS A 530 -13.00 19.55 -14.17
N GLY A 531 -11.80 19.12 -13.74
CA GLY A 531 -11.53 17.75 -13.30
C GLY A 531 -12.06 17.44 -11.89
N GLY A 532 -12.72 18.41 -11.23
CA GLY A 532 -13.28 18.26 -9.90
C GLY A 532 -12.27 18.34 -8.76
N ASN A 533 -11.00 18.61 -9.07
CA ASN A 533 -9.93 18.74 -8.08
C ASN A 533 -9.90 20.15 -7.50
N ALA A 534 -9.42 20.30 -6.27
CA ALA A 534 -9.13 21.61 -5.70
C ALA A 534 -8.14 22.36 -6.61
N TYR A 535 -8.65 23.45 -7.16
CA TYR A 535 -7.91 24.43 -7.91
C TYR A 535 -7.37 25.50 -6.98
N GLU A 536 -8.18 25.99 -6.03
CA GLU A 536 -7.79 27.03 -5.08
C GLU A 536 -8.48 26.85 -3.72
N ILE A 537 -7.76 27.08 -2.63
CA ILE A 537 -8.28 27.14 -1.26
C ILE A 537 -7.94 28.51 -0.68
N GLN A 538 -8.96 29.24 -0.23
CA GLN A 538 -8.81 30.61 0.23
C GLN A 538 -9.65 30.92 1.46
N GLY A 539 -9.23 31.88 2.30
CA GLY A 539 -10.04 32.41 3.41
C GLY A 539 -11.05 33.47 2.94
N ALA A 540 -12.13 33.71 3.71
CA ALA A 540 -12.99 34.87 3.47
C ALA A 540 -12.22 36.17 3.73
N ASN A 541 -12.30 37.10 2.76
CA ASN A 541 -11.55 38.38 2.73
C ASN A 541 -10.04 38.23 2.48
N ALA A 542 -9.58 37.05 2.05
CA ALA A 542 -8.24 36.86 1.52
C ALA A 542 -8.11 37.55 0.15
N SER A 543 -6.98 38.22 -0.09
CA SER A 543 -6.59 38.54 -1.47
C SER A 543 -6.18 37.25 -2.19
N HIS A 544 -6.15 37.22 -3.53
CA HIS A 544 -5.60 36.07 -4.26
C HIS A 544 -4.16 35.70 -3.82
N PHE A 545 -3.44 36.61 -3.16
CA PHE A 545 -2.10 36.39 -2.61
C PHE A 545 -2.08 35.61 -1.28
N ASP A 546 -3.24 35.30 -0.69
CA ASP A 546 -3.36 34.55 0.57
C ASP A 546 -4.03 33.18 0.36
N ALA A 547 -4.22 32.79 -0.89
CA ALA A 547 -4.75 31.48 -1.30
C ALA A 547 -3.63 30.50 -1.67
N THR A 548 -3.93 29.21 -1.56
CA THR A 548 -3.13 28.16 -2.22
C THR A 548 -3.87 27.66 -3.44
N SER A 549 -3.19 27.53 -4.57
CA SER A 549 -3.79 27.06 -5.83
C SER A 549 -2.86 26.22 -6.70
N VAL A 550 -3.47 25.35 -7.51
CA VAL A 550 -2.87 24.64 -8.64
C VAL A 550 -3.46 25.24 -9.91
N THR A 551 -2.67 26.08 -10.57
CA THR A 551 -3.11 26.80 -11.77
C THR A 551 -2.99 25.98 -13.06
N GLN A 552 -2.13 24.96 -13.08
CA GLN A 552 -1.93 24.09 -14.23
C GLN A 552 -1.71 22.66 -13.79
N ARG A 553 -2.33 21.73 -14.53
CA ARG A 553 -2.16 20.29 -14.39
C ARG A 553 -1.84 19.65 -15.74
N ASP A 554 -1.21 18.50 -15.74
CA ASP A 554 -1.12 17.67 -16.95
C ASP A 554 -2.40 16.85 -17.16
N ALA A 555 -2.47 16.09 -18.27
CA ALA A 555 -3.62 15.24 -18.59
C ALA A 555 -3.84 14.08 -17.60
N ALA A 556 -2.86 13.76 -16.75
CA ALA A 556 -3.03 12.83 -15.62
C ALA A 556 -3.41 13.57 -14.32
N HIS A 557 -3.84 14.83 -14.43
CA HIS A 557 -4.20 15.71 -13.32
C HIS A 557 -3.07 16.00 -12.31
N ARG A 558 -1.81 15.75 -12.65
CA ARG A 558 -0.67 16.08 -11.79
C ARG A 558 -0.35 17.56 -11.85
N ALA A 559 -0.04 18.17 -10.71
CA ALA A 559 0.23 19.60 -10.61
C ALA A 559 1.51 19.99 -11.37
N LEU A 560 1.41 20.97 -12.26
CA LEU A 560 2.55 21.52 -13.01
C LEU A 560 2.96 22.90 -12.50
N VAL A 561 1.98 23.75 -12.20
CA VAL A 561 2.22 25.13 -11.76
C VAL A 561 1.20 25.50 -10.71
N GLY A 562 1.65 26.13 -9.64
CA GLY A 562 0.77 26.67 -8.63
C GLY A 562 1.43 27.73 -7.78
N ARG A 563 0.67 28.21 -6.80
CA ARG A 563 1.13 29.22 -5.85
C ARG A 563 0.55 28.93 -4.48
N ASN A 564 1.26 29.38 -3.47
CA ASN A 564 0.75 29.45 -2.10
C ASN A 564 1.05 30.86 -1.57
N PRO A 565 0.65 31.19 -0.33
CA PRO A 565 0.91 32.52 0.21
C PRO A 565 2.39 32.91 0.19
N THR A 566 3.32 31.95 0.24
CA THR A 566 4.77 32.18 0.40
C THR A 566 5.54 32.26 -0.92
N GLY A 567 5.00 31.71 -2.00
CA GLY A 567 5.65 31.72 -3.31
C GLY A 567 4.92 30.93 -4.40
N GLU A 568 5.57 30.84 -5.56
CA GLU A 568 5.12 30.08 -6.72
C GLU A 568 5.96 28.83 -6.91
N PHE A 569 5.33 27.74 -7.34
CA PHE A 569 6.04 26.50 -7.66
C PHE A 569 5.80 26.06 -9.10
N LYS A 570 6.79 25.39 -9.68
CA LYS A 570 6.67 24.66 -10.94
C LYS A 570 7.27 23.28 -10.79
N ILE A 571 6.58 22.29 -11.34
CA ILE A 571 6.95 20.88 -11.32
C ILE A 571 7.00 20.39 -12.76
N ARG A 572 8.02 19.60 -13.08
CA ARG A 572 8.09 18.80 -14.30
C ARG A 572 8.19 17.33 -13.90
N TYR A 573 7.54 16.48 -14.69
CA TYR A 573 7.60 15.04 -14.55
C TYR A 573 8.32 14.41 -15.73
N ASP A 574 9.12 13.38 -15.45
CA ASP A 574 9.67 12.52 -16.49
C ASP A 574 8.62 11.57 -17.09
N LEU A 575 9.04 10.70 -18.00
CA LEU A 575 8.18 9.72 -18.68
C LEU A 575 7.58 8.68 -17.70
N ARG A 576 8.23 8.41 -16.56
CA ARG A 576 7.74 7.52 -15.50
C ARG A 576 6.88 8.26 -14.46
N GLY A 577 6.67 9.56 -14.60
CA GLY A 577 5.87 10.36 -13.69
C GLY A 577 6.59 10.76 -12.40
N ARG A 578 7.92 10.65 -12.36
CA ARG A 578 8.75 11.13 -11.24
C ARG A 578 9.07 12.61 -11.46
N ILE A 579 9.21 13.37 -10.39
CA ILE A 579 9.61 14.79 -10.48
C ILE A 579 11.09 14.86 -10.85
N ASP A 580 11.39 15.31 -12.08
CA ASP A 580 12.75 15.51 -12.58
C ASP A 580 13.23 16.96 -12.41
N ARG A 581 12.29 17.90 -12.27
CA ARG A 581 12.61 19.31 -12.02
C ARG A 581 11.57 19.96 -11.12
N PHE A 582 12.04 20.74 -10.17
CA PHE A 582 11.22 21.56 -9.31
C PHE A 582 11.81 22.96 -9.17
N THR A 583 10.95 23.97 -9.21
CA THR A 583 11.33 25.35 -8.92
C THR A 583 10.39 25.96 -7.90
N PHE A 584 10.91 26.71 -6.94
CA PHE A 584 10.13 27.48 -5.99
C PHE A 584 10.62 28.93 -5.93
N LYS A 585 9.75 29.87 -6.31
CA LYS A 585 10.00 31.31 -6.23
C LYS A 585 9.34 31.88 -4.98
N GLN A 586 10.14 32.11 -3.94
CA GLN A 586 9.67 32.74 -2.70
C GLN A 586 9.52 34.25 -2.88
N TYR A 587 8.39 34.78 -2.41
CA TYR A 587 8.14 36.22 -2.43
C TYR A 587 8.96 36.97 -1.37
N ALA A 588 9.46 38.16 -1.74
CA ALA A 588 10.29 39.03 -0.90
C ALA A 588 9.67 39.33 0.48
N ARG A 589 8.34 39.49 0.54
CA ARG A 589 7.60 39.85 1.76
C ARG A 589 7.69 38.82 2.90
N PHE A 590 8.14 37.59 2.64
CA PHE A 590 8.32 36.55 3.66
C PHE A 590 9.79 36.25 3.97
N ASP A 591 10.71 36.73 3.14
CA ASP A 591 12.13 36.65 3.46
C ASP A 591 12.49 37.68 4.55
N PRO A 592 13.19 37.30 5.64
CA PRO A 592 13.59 38.24 6.69
C PRO A 592 14.44 39.42 6.18
N LYS A 593 15.11 39.27 5.02
CA LYS A 593 15.96 40.30 4.41
C LYS A 593 15.26 41.06 3.26
N GLY A 594 14.01 40.73 2.94
CA GLY A 594 13.24 41.39 1.87
C GLY A 594 13.67 40.97 0.46
N THR A 595 14.41 39.87 0.31
CA THR A 595 14.96 39.40 -0.98
C THR A 595 14.06 38.33 -1.59
N GLN A 596 13.77 38.42 -2.90
CA GLN A 596 13.15 37.30 -3.62
C GLN A 596 14.18 36.19 -3.81
N ARG A 597 13.78 34.93 -3.57
CA ARG A 597 14.67 33.77 -3.76
C ARG A 597 14.03 32.76 -4.68
N LEU A 598 14.78 32.29 -5.66
CA LEU A 598 14.37 31.25 -6.59
C LEU A 598 15.21 30.01 -6.36
N PHE A 599 14.61 29.00 -5.74
CA PHE A 599 15.18 27.66 -5.61
C PHE A 599 14.88 26.86 -6.86
N LYS A 600 15.89 26.22 -7.45
CA LYS A 600 15.75 25.27 -8.56
C LYS A 600 16.45 23.99 -8.17
N VAL A 601 15.81 22.84 -8.38
CA VAL A 601 16.42 21.53 -8.21
C VAL A 601 16.07 20.64 -9.40
N ALA A 602 17.08 19.91 -9.87
CA ALA A 602 16.95 18.88 -10.88
C ALA A 602 17.37 17.54 -10.31
N PHE A 603 16.69 16.48 -10.75
CA PHE A 603 16.97 15.10 -10.42
C PHE A 603 17.25 14.33 -11.69
N GLU A 604 18.33 13.55 -11.69
CA GLU A 604 18.58 12.53 -12.70
C GLU A 604 18.37 11.16 -12.09
N PHE A 605 17.63 10.31 -12.79
CA PHE A 605 17.30 8.98 -12.33
C PHE A 605 17.99 7.92 -13.19
N ALA A 606 18.48 6.89 -12.52
CA ALA A 606 18.83 5.63 -13.16
C ALA A 606 17.56 4.97 -13.73
N PRO A 607 17.71 4.03 -14.68
CA PRO A 607 16.60 3.21 -15.17
C PRO A 607 15.80 2.57 -14.02
N ASN A 608 16.44 2.17 -12.93
CA ASN A 608 15.80 1.54 -11.77
C ASN A 608 15.19 2.52 -10.75
N GLY A 609 15.07 3.81 -11.08
CA GLY A 609 14.47 4.80 -10.19
C GLY A 609 15.39 5.39 -9.13
N ARG A 610 16.63 4.90 -9.00
CA ARG A 610 17.60 5.51 -8.09
C ARG A 610 18.02 6.88 -8.59
N VAL A 611 17.99 7.89 -7.72
CA VAL A 611 18.57 9.21 -8.02
C VAL A 611 20.08 9.06 -8.23
N ILE A 612 20.57 9.38 -9.43
CA ILE A 612 21.99 9.39 -9.80
C ILE A 612 22.62 10.73 -9.42
N SER A 613 21.93 11.82 -9.74
CA SER A 613 22.39 13.16 -9.45
C SER A 613 21.25 14.04 -8.97
N ARG A 614 21.59 14.98 -8.10
CA ARG A 614 20.67 16.00 -7.60
C ARG A 614 21.43 17.32 -7.50
N THR A 615 21.06 18.28 -8.34
CA THR A 615 21.74 19.57 -8.41
C THR A 615 20.75 20.68 -8.09
N GLY A 616 21.12 21.56 -7.16
CA GLY A 616 20.30 22.67 -6.72
C GLY A 616 21.01 24.01 -6.87
N THR A 617 20.25 25.03 -7.25
CA THR A 617 20.70 26.42 -7.25
C THR A 617 19.71 27.32 -6.52
N VAL A 618 20.22 28.43 -5.99
CA VAL A 618 19.44 29.54 -5.49
C VAL A 618 19.87 30.80 -6.22
N ALA A 619 18.91 31.49 -6.82
CA ALA A 619 19.09 32.85 -7.30
C ALA A 619 18.40 33.83 -6.34
N SER A 620 18.94 35.03 -6.23
CA SER A 620 18.37 36.08 -5.37
C SER A 620 18.33 37.42 -6.09
N SER A 621 17.21 38.12 -5.95
CA SER A 621 17.03 39.46 -6.49
C SER A 621 16.44 40.39 -5.43
N ASN A 622 17.04 41.57 -5.32
CA ASN A 622 16.53 42.67 -4.49
C ASN A 622 15.58 43.60 -5.26
N ASP A 623 15.38 43.35 -6.56
CA ASP A 623 14.49 44.13 -7.41
C ASP A 623 13.19 43.36 -7.63
N ILE A 624 12.11 43.83 -6.99
CA ILE A 624 10.77 43.23 -7.08
C ILE A 624 10.11 43.42 -8.46
N TYR A 625 10.67 44.26 -9.34
CA TYR A 625 10.10 44.62 -10.65
C TYR A 625 10.91 44.09 -11.86
N ARG A 626 12.13 43.58 -11.66
CA ARG A 626 12.92 42.96 -12.74
C ARG A 626 12.46 41.53 -13.07
N ARG A 627 12.51 41.16 -14.36
CA ARG A 627 12.30 39.78 -14.85
C ARG A 627 13.51 38.86 -14.60
N ASP A 628 14.64 39.41 -14.16
CA ASP A 628 15.88 38.66 -13.98
C ASP A 628 15.99 38.21 -12.52
N ASP A 629 15.90 36.90 -12.27
CA ASP A 629 15.88 36.30 -10.92
C ASP A 629 17.25 36.37 -10.18
N GLY A 630 18.23 37.06 -10.76
CA GLY A 630 19.64 37.05 -10.33
C GLY A 630 20.42 35.86 -10.88
N PRO A 631 21.74 35.79 -10.65
CA PRO A 631 22.55 34.64 -11.04
C PRO A 631 22.21 33.41 -10.19
N ASP A 632 22.15 32.23 -10.82
CA ASP A 632 22.01 30.95 -10.12
C ASP A 632 23.31 30.62 -9.37
N LEU A 633 23.24 30.54 -8.04
CA LEU A 633 24.35 30.09 -7.19
C LEU A 633 24.13 28.63 -6.79
N PRO A 634 25.12 27.73 -6.97
CA PRO A 634 24.99 26.35 -6.53
C PRO A 634 24.94 26.25 -5.01
N ILE A 635 24.16 25.29 -4.50
CA ILE A 635 23.98 25.06 -3.06
C ILE A 635 24.30 23.60 -2.67
N SER A 636 24.55 23.37 -1.38
CA SER A 636 24.92 22.03 -0.87
C SER A 636 23.74 21.06 -0.84
N GLN A 637 24.00 19.75 -0.69
CA GLN A 637 22.95 18.74 -0.59
C GLN A 637 22.09 18.91 0.66
N GLU A 638 22.67 19.38 1.76
CA GLU A 638 21.98 19.68 3.01
C GLU A 638 21.02 20.85 2.83
N GLU A 639 21.44 21.88 2.10
CA GLU A 639 20.59 23.02 1.79
C GLU A 639 19.43 22.63 0.87
N ILE A 640 19.69 21.80 -0.16
CA ILE A 640 18.64 21.22 -1.03
C ILE A 640 17.61 20.45 -0.20
N ASN A 641 18.07 19.59 0.73
CA ASN A 641 17.17 18.86 1.63
C ASN A 641 16.30 19.82 2.44
N GLN A 642 16.89 20.86 3.03
CA GLN A 642 16.14 21.79 3.86
C GLN A 642 15.09 22.56 3.06
N TRP A 643 15.39 22.98 1.83
CA TRP A 643 14.39 23.59 0.94
C TRP A 643 13.22 22.65 0.64
N ILE A 644 13.52 21.40 0.29
CA ILE A 644 12.51 20.38 -0.04
C ILE A 644 11.68 20.04 1.20
N ASP A 645 12.32 19.87 2.35
CA ASP A 645 11.66 19.55 3.61
C ASP A 645 10.75 20.70 4.02
N ASN A 646 11.24 21.95 4.02
CA ASN A 646 10.41 23.11 4.34
C ASN A 646 9.19 23.20 3.40
N TYR A 647 9.38 22.92 2.11
CA TYR A 647 8.26 22.90 1.16
C TYR A 647 7.26 21.77 1.46
N ASN A 648 7.75 20.55 1.71
CA ASN A 648 6.93 19.39 2.00
C ASN A 648 6.15 19.52 3.31
N HIS A 649 6.71 20.23 4.31
CA HIS A 649 6.06 20.52 5.59
C HIS A 649 5.19 21.79 5.55
N GLY A 650 5.31 22.58 4.49
CA GLY A 650 4.62 23.87 4.39
C GLY A 650 5.19 24.94 5.32
N ASP A 651 6.48 24.90 5.63
CA ASP A 651 7.12 25.90 6.49
C ASP A 651 7.21 27.26 5.78
N SER A 652 7.01 28.35 6.54
CA SER A 652 7.10 29.72 6.02
C SER A 652 8.05 30.58 6.88
N PRO A 653 9.11 31.16 6.29
CA PRO A 653 9.54 31.03 4.89
C PRO A 653 10.03 29.62 4.53
N ILE A 654 9.92 29.23 3.25
CA ILE A 654 10.46 27.95 2.76
C ILE A 654 12.00 28.02 2.68
N ALA A 655 12.55 29.20 2.37
CA ALA A 655 13.98 29.40 2.34
C ALA A 655 14.64 29.11 3.70
N PRO A 656 15.74 28.34 3.73
CA PRO A 656 16.57 28.20 4.91
C PRO A 656 17.08 29.57 5.41
N GLN A 657 17.24 29.73 6.72
CA GLN A 657 17.90 30.91 7.27
C GLN A 657 19.39 30.88 6.93
N ALA A 658 19.98 32.05 6.66
CA ALA A 658 21.36 32.21 6.21
C ALA A 658 22.41 31.64 7.18
N ASP A 659 22.04 31.41 8.44
CA ASP A 659 22.94 31.04 9.53
C ASP A 659 22.57 29.68 10.17
N LEU A 660 21.66 28.90 9.54
CA LEU A 660 21.13 27.66 10.10
C LEU A 660 21.40 26.44 9.20
N LEU A 661 22.39 25.62 9.61
CA LEU A 661 22.23 24.17 9.64
C LEU A 661 21.31 23.86 10.84
N GLY A 662 19.99 23.98 10.65
CA GLY A 662 19.03 23.97 11.76
C GLY A 662 17.73 23.29 11.39
N THR A 663 17.64 22.02 11.76
CA THR A 663 16.49 21.12 11.60
C THR A 663 15.27 21.61 12.40
N GLY A 664 14.17 21.87 11.70
CA GLY A 664 12.82 21.81 12.26
C GLY A 664 12.24 20.41 12.07
N THR A 665 11.74 19.80 13.14
CA THR A 665 11.00 18.52 13.11
C THR A 665 9.52 18.77 13.38
N LEU A 666 8.62 18.06 12.67
CA LEU A 666 7.55 17.22 13.27
C LEU A 666 6.77 16.36 12.25
N ALA A 667 6.80 15.06 12.51
CA ALA A 667 5.92 13.91 12.18
C ALA A 667 4.81 13.99 11.10
N GLY A 668 4.81 12.97 10.23
CA GLY A 668 3.58 12.23 9.96
C GLY A 668 3.18 11.96 8.51
N HIS A 669 4.06 11.47 7.65
CA HIS A 669 3.65 10.71 6.46
C HIS A 669 4.58 9.51 6.27
N GLY A 670 3.99 8.31 6.29
CA GLY A 670 4.72 7.09 5.98
C GLY A 670 5.20 7.09 4.53
N SER A 671 6.42 6.60 4.31
CA SER A 671 6.94 6.13 3.02
C SER A 671 7.01 7.15 1.88
N ILE A 672 7.61 8.32 2.12
CA ILE A 672 8.36 9.03 1.07
C ILE A 672 9.83 9.00 1.50
N PRO A 673 10.78 8.46 0.70
CA PRO A 673 12.19 8.67 1.01
C PRO A 673 12.44 10.19 1.03
N MET A 674 12.94 10.73 2.15
CA MET A 674 13.11 12.18 2.42
C MET A 674 14.16 12.86 1.51
N SER A 675 13.97 12.75 0.20
CA SER A 675 14.82 13.33 -0.85
C SER A 675 14.04 13.65 -2.14
N THR A 676 12.71 13.57 -2.14
CA THR A 676 11.84 13.88 -3.29
C THR A 676 10.79 14.94 -2.94
N VAL A 677 10.50 15.81 -3.91
CA VAL A 677 9.48 16.86 -3.77
C VAL A 677 8.11 16.21 -3.72
N CYS A 678 7.29 16.59 -2.73
CA CYS A 678 5.92 16.13 -2.63
C CYS A 678 5.02 16.99 -3.54
N HIS A 679 4.43 16.40 -4.59
CA HIS A 679 3.59 17.15 -5.52
C HIS A 679 2.32 17.74 -4.86
N ASP A 680 1.82 17.11 -3.80
CA ASP A 680 0.57 17.48 -3.11
C ASP A 680 0.78 18.35 -1.84
N CYS A 681 2.02 18.60 -1.44
CA CYS A 681 2.30 19.25 -0.15
C CYS A 681 2.17 20.77 -0.16
N HIS A 682 1.96 21.39 -1.33
CA HIS A 682 1.84 22.84 -1.45
C HIS A 682 0.64 23.46 -0.70
N PHE A 683 -0.38 22.67 -0.36
CA PHE A 683 -1.54 23.07 0.45
C PHE A 683 -1.31 23.00 1.98
N VAL A 684 -0.13 22.56 2.43
CA VAL A 684 0.20 22.41 3.86
C VAL A 684 0.84 23.68 4.45
N ALA A 685 1.04 24.74 3.65
CA ALA A 685 1.74 25.96 4.05
C ALA A 685 1.17 26.63 5.32
N GLY A 686 1.87 26.50 6.45
CA GLY A 686 1.58 27.15 7.72
C GLY A 686 2.33 28.48 7.86
N LEU A 687 1.61 29.56 8.17
CA LEU A 687 2.22 30.80 8.60
C LEU A 687 2.45 30.76 10.13
N PRO A 688 3.63 31.19 10.64
CA PRO A 688 3.81 31.44 12.07
C PRO A 688 2.89 32.56 12.57
N GLU A 689 2.22 32.35 13.71
CA GLU A 689 1.32 33.33 14.34
C GLU A 689 1.99 34.69 14.59
N SER A 690 3.30 34.71 14.84
CA SER A 690 4.06 35.93 15.16
C SER A 690 4.29 36.86 13.96
N ARG A 691 4.23 36.37 12.72
CA ARG A 691 4.26 37.20 11.49
C ARG A 691 2.86 37.41 10.88
N ALA A 692 1.84 36.74 11.43
CA ALA A 692 0.46 36.74 10.96
C ALA A 692 -0.38 37.92 11.50
N ARG A 693 0.24 39.06 11.84
CA ARG A 693 -0.51 40.23 12.34
C ARG A 693 -1.49 40.80 11.29
N TRP A 694 -1.30 40.46 10.01
CA TRP A 694 -2.13 40.88 8.88
C TRP A 694 -2.90 39.74 8.18
N ILE A 695 -2.62 38.45 8.48
CA ILE A 695 -3.17 37.26 7.77
C ILE A 695 -3.75 36.23 8.78
N GLY A 696 -4.15 36.70 9.96
CA GLY A 696 -4.45 35.90 11.16
C GLY A 696 -5.19 34.59 10.93
N GLY A 697 -4.65 33.46 11.43
CA GLY A 697 -5.32 32.15 11.52
C GLY A 697 -5.80 31.49 10.22
N ALA A 698 -5.79 32.20 9.08
CA ALA A 698 -6.32 31.73 7.80
C ALA A 698 -5.49 30.57 7.21
N ALA A 699 -4.16 30.62 7.34
CA ALA A 699 -3.25 29.60 6.81
C ALA A 699 -3.36 28.24 7.52
N ARG A 700 -3.50 28.21 8.85
CA ARG A 700 -3.76 26.96 9.60
C ARG A 700 -5.09 26.33 9.18
N GLY A 701 -6.09 27.16 8.87
CA GLY A 701 -7.36 26.69 8.35
C GLY A 701 -7.28 26.10 6.94
N ILE A 702 -6.42 26.62 6.05
CA ILE A 702 -6.20 26.04 4.71
C ILE A 702 -5.64 24.62 4.83
N ALA A 703 -4.63 24.40 5.67
CA ALA A 703 -4.08 23.06 5.90
C ALA A 703 -5.12 22.10 6.50
N PHE A 704 -5.99 22.60 7.40
CA PHE A 704 -7.12 21.83 7.92
C PHE A 704 -8.12 21.46 6.82
N VAL A 705 -8.53 22.42 5.98
CA VAL A 705 -9.42 22.19 4.83
C VAL A 705 -8.80 21.19 3.85
N TRP A 706 -7.51 21.30 3.56
CA TRP A 706 -6.80 20.35 2.71
C TRP A 706 -6.80 18.93 3.29
N ARG A 707 -6.58 18.80 4.61
CA ARG A 707 -6.70 17.49 5.30
C ARG A 707 -8.11 16.91 5.21
N LEU A 708 -9.16 17.73 5.27
CA LEU A 708 -10.55 17.31 5.05
C LEU A 708 -10.80 16.85 3.60
N LEU A 709 -10.10 17.44 2.63
CA LEU A 709 -10.17 17.06 1.21
C LEU A 709 -9.48 15.71 0.97
N LYS A 710 -8.23 15.55 1.42
CA LYS A 710 -7.38 14.40 1.12
C LYS A 710 -7.61 13.17 1.99
N ASN A 711 -8.32 13.29 3.11
CA ASN A 711 -8.46 12.18 4.06
C ASN A 711 -9.94 11.88 4.38
N PRO A 712 -10.52 10.85 3.74
CA PRO A 712 -11.88 10.38 4.04
C PRO A 712 -12.04 10.02 5.52
N ALA A 713 -11.02 9.46 6.18
CA ALA A 713 -11.07 9.13 7.61
C ALA A 713 -11.06 10.37 8.53
N ILE A 714 -10.48 11.50 8.10
CA ILE A 714 -10.64 12.78 8.82
C ILE A 714 -12.03 13.35 8.51
N ARG A 715 -12.51 13.22 7.27
CA ARG A 715 -13.84 13.66 6.86
C ARG A 715 -14.95 12.96 7.66
N TYR A 716 -14.83 11.66 7.95
CA TYR A 716 -15.80 10.91 8.75
C TYR A 716 -15.48 10.88 10.27
N GLY A 717 -14.54 11.69 10.79
CA GLY A 717 -14.19 11.64 12.22
C GLY A 717 -13.49 10.35 12.70
N ILE A 718 -13.29 9.35 11.84
CA ILE A 718 -12.56 8.09 12.06
C ILE A 718 -11.09 8.33 12.52
N GLY A 719 -10.59 9.55 12.33
CA GLY A 719 -9.20 10.00 12.47
C GLY A 719 -8.49 9.95 13.84
N GLN A 720 -9.11 9.52 14.93
CA GLN A 720 -8.42 9.37 16.24
C GLN A 720 -8.52 7.95 16.81
N GLY A 721 -9.69 7.31 16.71
CA GLY A 721 -9.91 5.95 17.23
C GLY A 721 -9.72 4.84 16.19
N ALA A 722 -10.29 5.01 14.99
CA ALA A 722 -10.23 4.02 13.92
C ALA A 722 -8.99 4.18 13.04
N LYS A 723 -8.40 5.38 12.94
CA LYS A 723 -7.00 5.53 12.48
C LYS A 723 -6.04 4.79 13.41
N LYS A 724 -6.23 4.85 14.75
CA LYS A 724 -5.49 4.00 15.68
C LYS A 724 -5.81 2.51 15.52
N ALA A 725 -7.04 2.12 15.20
CA ALA A 725 -7.39 0.72 14.93
C ALA A 725 -6.77 0.21 13.61
N ALA A 726 -6.73 1.04 12.54
CA ALA A 726 -6.07 0.74 11.28
C ALA A 726 -4.54 0.80 11.39
N GLU A 727 -3.97 1.82 12.05
CA GLU A 727 -2.55 1.92 12.42
C GLU A 727 -2.12 0.81 13.38
N LYS A 728 -3.05 0.21 14.14
CA LYS A 728 -2.76 -0.94 15.00
C LYS A 728 -3.06 -2.27 14.34
N LEU A 729 -3.92 -2.34 13.33
CA LEU A 729 -3.91 -3.42 12.35
C LEU A 729 -2.55 -3.41 11.64
N GLU A 730 -1.99 -2.24 11.31
CA GLU A 730 -0.58 -2.02 10.89
C GLU A 730 0.46 -2.41 11.98
N ARG A 731 0.13 -2.38 13.28
CA ARG A 731 1.01 -2.92 14.36
C ARG A 731 0.87 -4.43 14.57
N ALA A 732 -0.31 -5.01 14.41
CA ALA A 732 -0.49 -6.46 14.34
C ALA A 732 0.24 -7.03 13.11
N LYS A 733 0.19 -6.29 12.01
CA LYS A 733 1.03 -6.40 10.81
C LYS A 733 2.53 -6.23 11.13
N ALA A 734 2.94 -5.31 12.02
CA ALA A 734 4.33 -5.18 12.45
C ALA A 734 4.88 -6.40 13.23
N LYS A 735 4.04 -7.33 13.72
CA LYS A 735 4.50 -8.57 14.36
C LYS A 735 5.23 -9.52 13.41
N CYS A 736 4.99 -9.38 12.11
CA CYS A 736 5.62 -10.22 11.11
C CYS A 736 6.99 -9.69 10.70
N LYS A 737 7.27 -8.39 10.87
CA LYS A 737 8.61 -7.87 10.57
C LYS A 737 9.60 -8.53 11.53
N PRO A 738 10.71 -9.15 11.05
CA PRO A 738 11.88 -9.33 11.90
C PRO A 738 12.13 -7.98 12.59
N ALA A 739 12.58 -7.98 13.84
CA ALA A 739 12.91 -6.75 14.56
C ALA A 739 14.00 -5.97 13.79
N ALA A 740 13.60 -5.26 12.75
CA ALA A 740 14.42 -4.43 11.90
C ALA A 740 14.46 -3.05 12.54
N THR A 741 15.05 -3.03 13.73
CA THR A 741 15.78 -1.89 14.22
C THR A 741 17.11 -2.49 14.65
N ALA A 742 18.20 -2.11 14.00
CA ALA A 742 19.53 -2.40 14.49
C ALA A 742 19.54 -2.13 16.00
N GLU A 743 19.78 -3.15 16.81
CA GLU A 743 19.98 -2.95 18.24
C GLU A 743 21.24 -2.10 18.39
N VAL A 744 21.06 -0.87 18.84
CA VAL A 744 22.16 0.03 19.14
C VAL A 744 22.24 0.14 20.64
N GLU A 745 23.27 -0.48 21.24
CA GLU A 745 23.53 -0.42 22.67
C GLU A 745 23.44 1.04 23.17
N GLY A 746 22.72 1.26 24.26
CA GLY A 746 22.36 2.59 24.75
C GLY A 746 21.00 3.13 24.30
N ILE A 747 20.38 2.58 23.24
CA ILE A 747 19.03 2.94 22.76
C ILE A 747 18.08 1.75 22.97
N PRO A 748 17.02 1.88 23.80
CA PRO A 748 16.04 0.81 23.95
C PRO A 748 15.29 0.51 22.63
N PRO A 749 14.84 -0.74 22.40
CA PRO A 749 14.07 -1.10 21.21
C PRO A 749 12.85 -0.18 21.01
N GLY A 750 12.56 0.17 19.75
CA GLY A 750 11.45 1.05 19.38
C GLY A 750 11.65 2.55 19.64
N ARG A 751 12.80 2.96 20.17
CA ARG A 751 13.16 4.37 20.44
C ARG A 751 13.99 5.02 19.32
N ILE A 752 14.26 4.30 18.23
CA ILE A 752 14.88 4.87 17.02
C ILE A 752 13.78 5.53 16.20
N LYS A 753 13.87 6.85 16.03
CA LYS A 753 12.93 7.66 15.24
C LYS A 753 13.22 7.59 13.74
N SER A 754 14.50 7.50 13.39
CA SER A 754 14.92 7.35 11.99
C SER A 754 16.32 6.77 11.91
N MET A 755 16.60 6.04 10.83
CA MET A 755 17.92 5.51 10.51
C MET A 755 18.15 5.67 9.00
N TYR A 756 19.31 6.20 8.61
CA TYR A 756 19.71 6.27 7.20
C TYR A 756 21.23 6.08 7.07
N VAL A 757 21.67 5.62 5.91
CA VAL A 757 23.10 5.43 5.62
C VAL A 757 23.54 6.53 4.68
N GLU A 758 24.54 7.30 5.10
CA GLU A 758 25.23 8.25 4.25
C GLU A 758 26.43 7.55 3.62
N LYS A 759 26.48 7.46 2.29
CA LYS A 759 27.61 6.89 1.55
C LYS A 759 28.38 8.02 0.87
N THR A 760 29.63 8.22 1.28
CA THR A 760 30.63 9.01 0.55
C THR A 760 31.66 8.03 -0.03
N GLU A 761 32.37 8.39 -1.10
CA GLU A 761 33.35 7.50 -1.78
C GLU A 761 34.19 6.67 -0.80
N GLY A 762 33.95 5.35 -0.78
CA GLY A 762 34.68 4.38 0.03
C GLY A 762 34.34 4.29 1.52
N PHE A 763 33.39 5.07 2.05
CA PHE A 763 33.04 5.09 3.47
C PHE A 763 31.54 5.34 3.73
N GLY A 764 30.91 4.47 4.51
CA GLY A 764 29.50 4.59 4.90
C GLY A 764 29.34 4.85 6.39
N VAL A 765 28.53 5.86 6.75
CA VAL A 765 28.12 6.12 8.14
C VAL A 765 26.62 5.91 8.27
N THR A 766 26.23 5.08 9.24
CA THR A 766 24.83 4.93 9.62
C THR A 766 24.46 6.03 10.62
N ASN A 767 23.56 6.92 10.22
CA ASN A 767 23.02 8.00 11.03
C ASN A 767 21.71 7.56 11.70
N ILE A 768 21.62 7.76 13.01
CA ILE A 768 20.48 7.38 13.84
C ILE A 768 19.95 8.60 14.57
N ILE A 769 18.63 8.76 14.59
CA ILE A 769 17.93 9.75 15.41
C ILE A 769 17.06 8.99 16.41
N THR A 770 17.09 9.40 17.67
CA THR A 770 16.33 8.78 18.76
C THR A 770 15.62 9.82 19.63
N ASP A 771 14.62 9.43 20.42
CA ASP A 771 14.13 10.18 21.59
C ASP A 771 14.85 9.85 22.89
N VAL A 772 15.92 9.03 22.91
CA VAL A 772 16.66 8.71 24.14
C VAL A 772 17.62 9.86 24.49
N PRO A 773 17.37 10.64 25.57
CA PRO A 773 18.23 11.75 25.97
C PRO A 773 19.62 11.27 26.40
N LYS A 774 20.60 12.18 26.37
CA LYS A 774 22.01 11.87 26.69
C LYS A 774 22.20 11.15 28.03
N SER A 775 21.46 11.58 29.06
CA SER A 775 21.53 10.98 30.40
C SER A 775 21.04 9.52 30.41
N GLU A 776 19.91 9.24 29.77
CA GLU A 776 19.34 7.89 29.62
C GLU A 776 20.27 7.00 28.77
N PHE A 777 20.79 7.53 27.66
CA PHE A 777 21.74 6.83 26.79
C PHE A 777 23.00 6.39 27.53
N GLY A 778 23.62 7.30 28.30
CA GLY A 778 24.80 6.99 29.11
C GLY A 778 24.51 5.99 30.22
N ALA A 779 23.35 6.08 30.89
CA ALA A 779 22.95 5.14 31.93
C ALA A 779 22.71 3.72 31.37
N ASN A 780 22.11 3.62 30.19
CA ASN A 780 21.91 2.35 29.49
C ASN A 780 23.26 1.70 29.13
N LEU A 781 24.21 2.45 28.56
CA LEU A 781 25.55 1.92 28.27
C LEU A 781 26.27 1.40 29.53
N LEU A 782 26.20 2.13 30.65
CA LEU A 782 26.80 1.67 31.91
C LEU A 782 26.14 0.37 32.40
N LYS A 783 24.81 0.26 32.29
CA LYS A 783 24.06 -0.96 32.62
C LYS A 783 24.46 -2.14 31.73
N ASP A 784 24.80 -1.87 30.48
CA ASP A 784 25.26 -2.85 29.49
C ASP A 784 26.75 -3.19 29.62
N GLY A 785 27.41 -2.77 30.71
CA GLY A 785 28.79 -3.12 31.03
C GLY A 785 29.85 -2.27 30.33
N TRP A 786 29.51 -1.09 29.84
CA TRP A 786 30.48 -0.13 29.31
C TRP A 786 31.18 0.64 30.44
N THR A 787 32.47 0.95 30.25
CA THR A 787 33.22 1.80 31.19
C THR A 787 33.26 3.24 30.68
N LYS A 788 32.84 4.20 31.52
CA LYS A 788 32.87 5.63 31.21
C LYS A 788 34.19 6.27 31.64
N THR A 789 34.79 7.05 30.75
CA THR A 789 35.92 7.95 30.99
C THR A 789 35.61 9.32 30.40
N LEU A 790 36.42 10.34 30.72
CA LEU A 790 36.32 11.68 30.16
C LEU A 790 37.53 11.96 29.29
N SER A 791 37.34 12.71 28.20
CA SER A 791 38.46 13.24 27.42
C SER A 791 39.33 14.18 28.26
N THR A 792 40.59 14.35 27.86
CA THR A 792 41.59 15.17 28.59
C THR A 792 41.16 16.62 28.81
N ASN A 793 40.25 17.15 27.98
CA ASN A 793 39.67 18.49 28.11
C ASN A 793 38.30 18.53 28.83
N GLY A 794 37.83 17.40 29.37
CA GLY A 794 36.57 17.27 30.13
C GLY A 794 35.28 17.41 29.31
N LYS A 795 35.37 17.55 27.98
CA LYS A 795 34.22 17.91 27.12
C LYS A 795 33.54 16.74 26.40
N VAL A 796 34.14 15.55 26.41
CA VAL A 796 33.62 14.36 25.71
C VAL A 796 33.55 13.19 26.68
N GLU A 797 32.38 12.57 26.78
CA GLU A 797 32.24 11.32 27.51
C GLU A 797 32.61 10.16 26.60
N ILE A 798 33.55 9.33 27.03
CA ILE A 798 34.05 8.20 26.26
C ILE A 798 33.63 6.92 26.97
N PHE A 799 32.81 6.11 26.31
CA PHE A 799 32.44 4.79 26.80
C PHE A 799 33.22 3.74 26.02
N THR A 800 33.86 2.80 26.71
CA THR A 800 34.60 1.70 26.08
C THR A 800 34.15 0.34 26.59
N LYS A 801 34.07 -0.64 25.68
CA LYS A 801 33.76 -2.06 25.96
C LYS A 801 34.37 -2.93 24.86
N ASN A 802 35.15 -3.94 25.24
CA ASN A 802 35.77 -4.92 24.32
C ASN A 802 36.54 -4.30 23.13
N GLY A 803 37.16 -3.12 23.32
CA GLY A 803 37.91 -2.41 22.27
C GLY A 803 37.05 -1.57 21.31
N ALA A 804 35.72 -1.57 21.46
CA ALA A 804 34.83 -0.62 20.81
C ALA A 804 34.65 0.65 21.67
N LYS A 805 34.28 1.77 21.03
CA LYS A 805 34.20 3.08 21.68
C LYS A 805 32.96 3.87 21.25
N TYR A 806 32.20 4.38 22.21
CA TYR A 806 31.30 5.52 22.00
C TYR A 806 31.98 6.82 22.44
N SER A 807 31.92 7.86 21.62
CA SER A 807 32.33 9.23 21.98
C SER A 807 31.10 10.13 21.95
N VAL A 808 30.66 10.57 23.13
CA VAL A 808 29.47 11.40 23.30
C VAL A 808 29.88 12.85 23.49
N ARG A 809 29.60 13.68 22.48
CA ARG A 809 30.01 15.08 22.41
C ARG A 809 28.82 16.00 22.60
N GLU A 810 29.05 17.10 23.31
CA GLU A 810 28.18 18.28 23.27
C GLU A 810 28.77 19.29 22.28
N TYR A 811 28.06 19.56 21.19
CA TYR A 811 28.42 20.64 20.28
C TYR A 811 27.94 21.99 20.87
N SER A 812 28.79 23.02 20.83
CA SER A 812 28.53 24.27 21.54
C SER A 812 27.25 25.00 21.09
N LYS A 813 26.52 25.51 22.10
CA LYS A 813 25.38 26.45 22.15
C LYS A 813 24.13 26.22 21.28
N THR A 814 24.12 25.44 20.20
CA THR A 814 22.87 25.22 19.41
C THR A 814 22.60 23.79 18.95
N GLY A 815 23.60 22.91 18.79
CA GLY A 815 23.39 21.53 18.32
C GLY A 815 22.91 20.51 19.38
N PRO A 816 22.22 19.42 18.99
CA PRO A 816 21.91 18.30 19.89
C PRO A 816 23.18 17.49 20.24
N PRO A 817 23.26 16.90 21.45
CA PRO A 817 24.33 15.97 21.78
C PRO A 817 24.40 14.82 20.78
N THR A 818 25.61 14.37 20.45
CA THR A 818 25.82 13.30 19.46
C THR A 818 26.73 12.23 20.04
N ALA A 819 26.34 10.97 19.90
CA ALA A 819 27.19 9.81 20.21
C ALA A 819 27.72 9.19 18.92
N GLU A 820 29.05 9.07 18.82
CA GLU A 820 29.75 8.47 17.68
C GLU A 820 30.30 7.11 18.09
N PHE A 821 29.96 6.05 17.38
CA PHE A 821 30.44 4.70 17.67
C PHE A 821 31.53 4.25 16.70
N THR A 822 32.64 3.81 17.28
CA THR A 822 33.80 3.26 16.59
C THR A 822 33.96 1.78 16.97
N PRO A 823 33.80 0.86 16.00
CA PRO A 823 34.04 -0.57 16.23
C PRO A 823 35.49 -0.86 16.64
N ARG A 824 35.72 -2.03 17.24
CA ARG A 824 37.07 -2.51 17.57
C ARG A 824 37.94 -2.58 16.31
N GLY A 825 39.11 -1.93 16.35
CA GLY A 825 40.07 -1.93 15.25
C GLY A 825 39.74 -0.97 14.10
N ALA A 826 38.63 -0.22 14.17
CA ALA A 826 38.29 0.78 13.16
C ALA A 826 38.97 2.12 13.44
N GLY A 827 39.52 2.77 12.41
CA GLY A 827 40.11 4.11 12.51
C GLY A 827 39.09 5.26 12.49
N LYS A 828 37.82 4.99 12.14
CA LYS A 828 36.74 5.97 12.03
C LYS A 828 35.42 5.39 12.58
N TYR A 829 34.50 6.26 12.97
CA TYR A 829 33.19 5.86 13.48
C TYR A 829 32.28 5.37 12.35
N THR A 830 31.55 4.28 12.56
CA THR A 830 30.63 3.71 11.55
C THR A 830 29.18 4.10 11.83
N LEU A 831 28.91 4.68 13.00
CA LEU A 831 27.59 4.95 13.52
C LEU A 831 27.59 6.33 14.20
N LYS A 832 26.56 7.15 13.90
CA LYS A 832 26.38 8.48 14.47
C LYS A 832 24.95 8.64 14.98
N ILE A 833 24.80 8.87 16.28
CA ILE A 833 23.51 8.91 16.98
C ILE A 833 23.25 10.33 17.48
N ARG A 834 22.15 10.93 17.05
CA ARG A 834 21.68 12.22 17.56
C ARG A 834 20.73 12.01 18.75
N LEU A 835 21.13 12.55 19.90
CA LEU A 835 20.38 12.47 21.16
C LEU A 835 19.60 13.80 21.35
N PRO A 836 18.33 13.78 21.77
CA PRO A 836 17.58 14.99 22.07
C PRO A 836 18.22 15.73 23.26
N LYS A 837 18.06 17.05 23.28
CA LYS A 837 18.37 17.84 24.47
C LYS A 837 17.39 17.45 25.58
N SER A 838 17.93 17.24 26.78
CA SER A 838 17.15 16.98 28.00
C SER A 838 16.21 18.13 28.32
#